data_AF-A0A8H3VXC0-F1
#
_entry.id   AF-A0A8H3VXC0-F1
#
_cell.length_a   1.000
_cell.length_b   1.000
_cell.length_c   1.000
_cell.angle_alpha   90.00
_cell.angle_beta   90.00
_cell.angle_gamma   90.00
#
_symmetry.space_group_name_H-M   'P 1'
#
loop_
_entity.id
_entity.type
_entity.pdbx_description
1 polymer ?
#
loop_
_entity_poly.entity_id
_entity_poly.type
_entity_poly.pdbx_seq_one_letter_code
_entity_poly.pdbx_strand_id
1 'polypeptide(L)'
;MACPFLQSTLAVPPRPISVEQEFANIREQYPSLASTGCTPKFCQSGRMTHMDEDRVGRNQSYAQVREDALDFLQQMYKDGLLTMEQLHHRAHEVLQEIQKNSTEGRFTSASCGPEAPPTTTDGLVGGLWTQTFEELEFGLRTAWKHARKCIMRSEYGNLRLCDLRHVRTSKKMAETLIDNLKVAYNSGEINPTVFVFPPRDINSRGPMIWNSQLLSFAGYQQSNGEILGDPANVELTNAIIELGWTPPRFRSQWDLLPLVTMAEGQEPVITELPKDAFPLVQIRHPKHPGLETLGLRWVPAPALSRLGFSIGGVQYTAAPFIGWFMDAEIGVRNLADSFRYNALPQIAKAIGLVDGNVDDLPDYERLAVLSRAQLELNYATYWSFAQAGVRMSDSLGAAEQFTQFDDEHLMNNGFRLPSDPYWLAPPQGSIIPLWHRGGSPNYQPKPLICRHAQDPVKAWRRERQAPRTRPHPASDTKLNISIPVPSISLTRPVTPVSPFGTAFLPVPPPVRPLTPLTPLSPRGPGRRIYIGFCSSGNVAIKLCKRLCAQLQHACEVNPKLGTVVPPCTLNALPISMIESDDVLVIVASTTGRGEIPQNGKAFADALARNKGLSCRYAIFANGSLEYPDTYNQAAMDLEELLSKGDAQRLIGMREADTGAENPPWSILGQFFDQCLAALQKASPEDPEESPLQRVTRPARPFDTRPWFQAKVVGQPVMGAAADGMKRVTLDLGDREYPTMGSLWILPPNSKTKVSRVLEALGLRSEEVLTLPGEPTVGDFLQRFADLEQPFKSATWAEDLSITGLENLTKLPIEDSVHLVPSHWRQTVTLDALCNSMPTIQPREYSIASDGSRTKCADGNTLDLLVQHHTNGRFSDRYLNCFETFGAVTCKIRPSAHLEEIARNQDVPTIIFTTGSGMAPVRGLLQNRLQRLQSSPALKSPTISLFAGFKASDETLVREAVQEADEEGLFDVLRLTGSNKGKKRAQDAMLEPGVREQLKKSVENGALVFACARPKAVDDFLGNLSEVLGRDAREALGDRFVADVYQPAI
;
A
#
# COMPACT_ATOMS: atom_id res chain seq x y z
N MET A 1 -6.91 -1.20 43.49
CA MET A 1 -7.65 -2.29 42.82
C MET A 1 -7.25 -2.26 41.36
N ALA A 2 -6.32 -3.12 40.96
CA ALA A 2 -5.82 -3.19 39.58
C ALA A 2 -6.78 -4.03 38.73
N CYS A 3 -7.04 -3.59 37.50
CA CYS A 3 -7.91 -4.27 36.55
C CYS A 3 -7.32 -5.66 36.19
N PRO A 4 -8.04 -6.78 36.33
CA PRO A 4 -7.52 -8.13 36.09
C PRO A 4 -7.18 -8.42 34.61
N PHE A 5 -7.55 -7.53 33.68
CA PHE A 5 -7.47 -7.76 32.23
C PHE A 5 -6.05 -7.77 31.63
N LEU A 6 -5.02 -7.34 32.36
CA LEU A 6 -3.63 -7.39 31.89
C LEU A 6 -2.89 -8.69 32.29
N GLN A 7 -3.54 -9.62 32.98
CA GLN A 7 -2.88 -10.85 33.47
C GLN A 7 -2.98 -12.07 32.53
N SER A 8 -3.73 -12.03 31.41
CA SER A 8 -3.98 -13.24 30.60
C SER A 8 -3.16 -13.43 29.32
N THR A 9 -2.26 -12.52 28.97
CA THR A 9 -1.14 -12.84 28.06
C THR A 9 0.11 -12.94 28.90
N LEU A 10 0.58 -14.16 29.15
CA LEU A 10 1.87 -14.42 29.79
C LEU A 10 2.93 -13.45 29.25
N ALA A 11 3.54 -12.70 30.17
CA ALA A 11 4.77 -11.97 29.92
C ALA A 11 5.84 -12.99 29.50
N VAL A 12 6.12 -13.05 28.20
CA VAL A 12 7.13 -13.88 27.54
C VAL A 12 6.94 -15.39 27.80
N PRO A 13 6.47 -16.19 26.82
CA PRO A 13 6.50 -17.65 26.97
C PRO A 13 7.93 -18.11 27.30
N PRO A 14 8.11 -19.06 28.25
CA PRO A 14 9.43 -19.51 28.66
C PRO A 14 10.24 -19.93 27.43
N ARG A 15 11.50 -19.50 27.33
CA ARG A 15 12.36 -19.81 26.18
C ARG A 15 12.44 -21.34 26.06
N PRO A 16 11.84 -21.94 25.03
CA PRO A 16 11.66 -23.39 24.99
C PRO A 16 12.95 -24.14 24.60
N ILE A 17 13.98 -23.39 24.23
CA ILE A 17 15.29 -23.86 23.76
C ILE A 17 16.39 -23.04 24.44
N SER A 18 17.56 -23.65 24.66
CA SER A 18 18.72 -22.92 25.20
C SER A 18 19.26 -21.92 24.16
N VAL A 19 20.02 -20.92 24.63
CA VAL A 19 20.64 -19.91 23.75
C VAL A 19 21.62 -20.59 22.78
N GLU A 20 22.33 -21.60 23.24
CA GLU A 20 23.29 -22.38 22.47
C GLU A 20 22.60 -23.17 21.36
N GLN A 21 21.46 -23.80 21.66
CA GLN A 21 20.68 -24.53 20.67
C GLN A 21 20.05 -23.58 19.65
N GLU A 22 19.50 -22.44 20.10
CA GLU A 22 18.96 -21.42 19.20
C GLU A 22 20.04 -20.89 18.25
N PHE A 23 21.24 -20.61 18.77
CA PHE A 23 22.37 -20.18 17.95
C PHE A 23 22.84 -21.28 16.99
N ALA A 24 22.84 -22.54 17.40
CA ALA A 24 23.15 -23.67 16.52
C ALA A 24 22.15 -23.74 15.34
N ASN A 25 20.85 -23.61 15.62
CA ASN A 25 19.80 -23.62 14.59
C ASN A 25 19.97 -22.42 13.62
N ILE A 26 20.29 -21.23 14.14
CA ILE A 26 20.60 -20.04 13.32
C ILE A 26 21.78 -20.34 12.38
N ARG A 27 22.86 -20.93 12.88
CA ARG A 27 24.06 -21.24 12.08
C ARG A 27 23.85 -22.35 11.05
N GLU A 28 22.98 -23.30 11.35
CA GLU A 28 22.58 -24.34 10.40
C GLU A 28 21.77 -23.73 9.25
N GLN A 29 20.85 -22.82 9.58
CA GLN A 29 20.03 -22.16 8.56
C GLN A 29 20.83 -21.15 7.74
N TYR A 30 21.65 -20.33 8.41
CA TYR A 30 22.44 -19.24 7.84
C TYR A 30 23.93 -19.46 8.16
N PRO A 31 24.67 -20.20 7.33
CA PRO A 31 26.08 -20.48 7.56
C PRO A 31 26.96 -19.22 7.47
N SER A 32 26.52 -18.22 6.68
CA SER A 32 27.18 -16.93 6.51
C SER A 32 26.41 -15.83 7.26
N LEU A 33 27.03 -15.29 8.32
CA LEU A 33 26.48 -14.18 9.10
C LEU A 33 27.42 -12.98 9.05
N ALA A 34 26.85 -11.79 8.84
CA ALA A 34 27.58 -10.53 8.94
C ALA A 34 27.79 -10.10 10.40
N SER A 35 28.85 -9.32 10.64
CA SER A 35 29.21 -8.89 11.99
C SER A 35 28.17 -7.99 12.61
N THR A 36 27.73 -8.32 13.82
CA THR A 36 26.90 -7.45 14.66
C THR A 36 27.70 -6.36 15.36
N GLY A 37 29.03 -6.38 15.26
CA GLY A 37 29.97 -5.53 16.00
C GLY A 37 30.09 -5.83 17.47
N CYS A 38 29.27 -6.72 18.02
CA CYS A 38 29.46 -7.19 19.37
C CYS A 38 30.69 -8.12 19.45
N THR A 39 31.42 -8.02 20.55
CA THR A 39 32.53 -8.92 20.89
C THR A 39 32.21 -9.59 22.23
N PRO A 40 32.90 -10.67 22.61
CA PRO A 40 32.73 -11.27 23.94
C PRO A 40 32.98 -10.28 25.10
N LYS A 41 33.69 -9.17 24.85
CA LYS A 41 34.01 -8.13 25.84
C LYS A 41 33.09 -6.91 25.78
N PHE A 42 32.38 -6.68 24.66
CA PHE A 42 31.62 -5.45 24.47
C PHE A 42 30.40 -5.64 23.55
N CYS A 43 29.22 -5.26 24.04
CA CYS A 43 27.98 -5.26 23.27
C CYS A 43 27.79 -3.89 22.57
N GLN A 44 27.70 -3.89 21.24
CA GLN A 44 27.46 -2.68 20.45
C GLN A 44 25.97 -2.41 20.16
N SER A 45 25.03 -3.25 20.62
CA SER A 45 23.61 -3.14 20.27
C SER A 45 22.98 -1.77 20.60
N GLY A 46 23.47 -1.06 21.63
CA GLY A 46 22.99 0.29 21.96
C GLY A 46 23.53 1.40 21.04
N ARG A 47 24.41 1.11 20.08
CA ARG A 47 24.98 2.11 19.18
C ARG A 47 24.09 2.31 17.96
N MET A 48 23.85 3.57 17.60
CA MET A 48 23.14 3.91 16.36
C MET A 48 23.87 3.41 15.09
N THR A 49 25.20 3.34 15.13
CA THR A 49 26.07 2.85 14.05
C THR A 49 27.12 1.92 14.63
N HIS A 50 27.24 0.70 14.12
CA HIS A 50 28.22 -0.27 14.60
C HIS A 50 29.55 -0.12 13.82
N MET A 51 30.68 -0.44 14.46
CA MET A 51 32.01 -0.12 13.93
C MET A 51 32.38 -0.89 12.64
N ASP A 52 31.91 -2.12 12.52
CA ASP A 52 32.22 -3.11 11.48
C ASP A 52 30.97 -3.59 10.74
N GLU A 53 29.92 -2.76 10.71
CA GLU A 53 28.71 -3.01 9.94
C GLU A 53 29.04 -3.07 8.43
N ASP A 54 28.50 -4.08 7.74
CA ASP A 54 28.62 -4.23 6.29
C ASP A 54 28.01 -3.03 5.55
N ARG A 55 28.71 -2.57 4.50
CA ARG A 55 28.33 -1.38 3.73
C ARG A 55 28.42 -1.62 2.24
N VAL A 56 27.49 -1.03 1.50
CA VAL A 56 27.55 -0.97 0.04
C VAL A 56 28.45 0.18 -0.43
N GLY A 57 29.07 0.02 -1.61
CA GLY A 57 29.98 1.01 -2.19
C GLY A 57 31.47 0.71 -1.99
N ARG A 58 31.84 -0.52 -1.62
CA ARG A 58 33.24 -0.98 -1.49
C ARG A 58 33.44 -2.27 -2.28
N ASN A 59 34.64 -2.45 -2.83
CA ASN A 59 35.02 -3.73 -3.44
C ASN A 59 35.03 -4.86 -2.40
N GLN A 60 34.64 -6.05 -2.85
CA GLN A 60 34.64 -7.29 -2.08
C GLN A 60 35.60 -8.29 -2.75
N SER A 61 36.21 -9.17 -1.96
CA SER A 61 37.07 -10.21 -2.52
C SER A 61 36.26 -11.18 -3.39
N TYR A 62 36.92 -11.80 -4.37
CA TYR A 62 36.32 -12.86 -5.20
C TYR A 62 35.71 -13.98 -4.35
N ALA A 63 36.42 -14.42 -3.32
CA ALA A 63 35.92 -15.43 -2.40
C ALA A 63 34.60 -15.00 -1.74
N GLN A 64 34.52 -13.75 -1.26
CA GLN A 64 33.31 -13.28 -0.59
C GLN A 64 32.10 -13.22 -1.53
N VAL A 65 32.26 -12.66 -2.74
CA VAL A 65 31.17 -12.56 -3.72
C VAL A 65 30.70 -13.95 -4.13
N ARG A 66 31.64 -14.89 -4.31
CA ARG A 66 31.35 -16.28 -4.64
C ARG A 66 30.53 -17.00 -3.57
N GLU A 67 30.97 -16.93 -2.32
CA GLU A 67 30.26 -17.58 -1.21
C GLU A 67 28.89 -16.93 -0.96
N ASP A 68 28.79 -15.60 -1.05
CA ASP A 68 27.51 -14.89 -0.90
C ASP A 68 26.51 -15.29 -2.01
N ALA A 69 26.98 -15.46 -3.25
CA ALA A 69 26.13 -15.88 -4.37
C ALA A 69 25.61 -17.32 -4.20
N LEU A 70 26.46 -18.25 -3.77
CA LEU A 70 26.07 -19.64 -3.53
C LEU A 70 25.12 -19.77 -2.34
N ASP A 71 25.39 -19.08 -1.24
CA ASP A 71 24.49 -19.04 -0.07
C ASP A 71 23.12 -18.49 -0.46
N PHE A 72 23.08 -17.42 -1.27
CA PHE A 72 21.85 -16.84 -1.77
C PHE A 72 21.02 -17.82 -2.63
N LEU A 73 21.64 -18.54 -3.58
CA LEU A 73 20.93 -19.54 -4.39
C LEU A 73 20.48 -20.74 -3.54
N GLN A 74 21.27 -21.14 -2.54
CA GLN A 74 20.90 -22.19 -1.60
C GLN A 74 19.66 -21.79 -0.77
N GLN A 75 19.55 -20.52 -0.37
CA GLN A 75 18.36 -20.01 0.30
C GLN A 75 17.12 -20.09 -0.61
N MET A 76 17.24 -19.75 -1.90
CA MET A 76 16.13 -19.91 -2.86
C MET A 76 15.70 -21.38 -3.02
N TYR A 77 16.65 -22.31 -3.03
CA TYR A 77 16.34 -23.74 -3.03
C TYR A 77 15.62 -24.19 -1.75
N LYS A 78 16.09 -23.74 -0.57
CA LYS A 78 15.46 -24.04 0.72
C LYS A 78 14.01 -23.52 0.80
N ASP A 79 13.74 -22.37 0.19
CA ASP A 79 12.40 -21.78 0.11
C ASP A 79 11.55 -22.35 -1.05
N GLY A 80 12.06 -23.36 -1.77
CA GLY A 80 11.32 -24.09 -2.80
C GLY A 80 11.17 -23.35 -4.14
N LEU A 81 11.90 -22.27 -4.35
CA LEU A 81 11.90 -21.51 -5.62
C LEU A 81 12.75 -22.17 -6.70
N LEU A 82 13.70 -23.03 -6.31
CA LEU A 82 14.56 -23.79 -7.21
C LEU A 82 14.47 -25.28 -6.88
N THR A 83 14.53 -26.11 -7.91
CA THR A 83 14.85 -27.54 -7.78
C THR A 83 16.35 -27.75 -7.62
N MET A 84 16.75 -28.94 -7.17
CA MET A 84 18.18 -29.28 -7.01
C MET A 84 18.94 -29.20 -8.36
N GLU A 85 18.29 -29.57 -9.46
CA GLU A 85 18.90 -29.49 -10.80
C GLU A 85 19.09 -28.03 -11.24
N GLN A 86 18.05 -27.21 -11.09
CA GLN A 86 18.12 -25.77 -11.39
C GLN A 86 19.16 -25.06 -10.53
N LEU A 87 19.28 -25.43 -9.25
CA LEU A 87 20.31 -24.90 -8.35
C LEU A 87 21.72 -25.19 -8.88
N HIS A 88 22.02 -26.45 -9.25
CA HIS A 88 23.34 -26.80 -9.78
C HIS A 88 23.66 -26.05 -11.06
N HIS A 89 22.70 -25.98 -11.99
CA HIS A 89 22.88 -25.27 -13.26
C HIS A 89 23.11 -23.78 -13.04
N ARG A 90 22.24 -23.13 -12.26
CA ARG A 90 22.32 -21.69 -11.99
C ARG A 90 23.58 -21.32 -11.20
N ALA A 91 23.97 -22.13 -10.22
CA ALA A 91 25.22 -21.94 -9.48
C ALA A 91 26.43 -21.96 -10.44
N HIS A 92 26.48 -22.91 -11.38
CA HIS A 92 27.57 -22.97 -12.34
C HIS A 92 27.64 -21.73 -13.24
N GLU A 93 26.51 -21.25 -13.77
CA GLU A 93 26.45 -20.02 -14.58
C GLU A 93 26.94 -18.79 -13.80
N VAL A 94 26.43 -18.61 -12.57
CA VAL A 94 26.76 -17.47 -11.72
C VAL A 94 28.25 -17.47 -11.37
N LEU A 95 28.82 -18.63 -11.05
CA LEU A 95 30.25 -18.75 -10.77
C LEU A 95 31.12 -18.38 -11.98
N GLN A 96 30.70 -18.78 -13.18
CA GLN A 96 31.38 -18.39 -14.42
C GLN A 96 31.28 -16.88 -14.68
N GLU A 97 30.12 -16.27 -14.45
CA GLU A 97 29.95 -14.81 -14.55
C GLU A 97 30.86 -14.06 -13.57
N ILE A 98 30.87 -14.45 -12.30
CA ILE A 98 31.72 -13.83 -11.26
C ILE A 98 33.19 -13.94 -11.65
N GLN A 99 33.65 -15.13 -12.07
CA GLN A 99 35.03 -15.34 -12.49
C GLN A 99 35.40 -14.50 -13.71
N LYS A 100 34.53 -14.46 -14.72
CA LYS A 100 34.74 -13.68 -15.95
C LYS A 100 34.80 -12.17 -15.70
N ASN A 101 34.03 -11.68 -14.75
CA ASN A 101 33.91 -10.25 -14.45
C ASN A 101 34.86 -9.80 -13.32
N SER A 102 35.62 -10.72 -12.72
CA SER A 102 36.61 -10.42 -11.68
C SER A 102 37.86 -9.74 -12.21
N THR A 103 38.42 -8.82 -11.44
CA THR A 103 39.67 -8.12 -11.77
C THR A 103 40.56 -7.98 -10.55
N GLU A 104 41.85 -7.70 -10.76
CA GLU A 104 42.72 -7.29 -9.66
C GLU A 104 42.35 -5.89 -9.16
N GLY A 105 42.44 -5.68 -7.85
CA GLY A 105 42.19 -4.40 -7.24
C GLY A 105 42.27 -4.44 -5.73
N ARG A 106 41.97 -3.30 -5.11
CA ARG A 106 41.90 -3.18 -3.65
C ARG A 106 40.52 -3.55 -3.15
N PHE A 107 40.48 -4.38 -2.12
CA PHE A 107 39.28 -4.58 -1.31
C PHE A 107 39.63 -4.44 0.17
N THR A 108 38.61 -4.13 0.97
CA THR A 108 38.75 -4.09 2.43
C THR A 108 38.29 -5.43 2.97
N SER A 109 39.21 -6.18 3.59
CA SER A 109 38.88 -7.38 4.36
C SER A 109 38.70 -7.02 5.83
N ALA A 110 37.71 -7.62 6.49
CA ALA A 110 37.70 -7.66 7.94
C ALA A 110 38.94 -8.46 8.39
N SER A 111 39.79 -7.87 9.22
CA SER A 111 40.94 -8.57 9.80
C SER A 111 40.48 -9.65 10.77
N CYS A 112 41.24 -10.76 10.87
CA CYS A 112 41.02 -11.79 11.87
C CYS A 112 41.25 -11.24 13.30
N GLY A 113 40.23 -10.65 13.90
CA GLY A 113 40.24 -10.21 15.29
C GLY A 113 39.26 -9.06 15.55
N PRO A 114 38.54 -9.06 16.69
CA PRO A 114 37.50 -8.07 17.02
C PRO A 114 38.00 -6.63 17.28
N GLU A 115 39.32 -6.38 17.22
CA GLU A 115 39.94 -5.08 17.58
C GLU A 115 40.88 -4.51 16.49
N ALA A 116 41.10 -5.22 15.38
CA ALA A 116 41.98 -4.73 14.32
C ALA A 116 41.19 -3.91 13.27
N PRO A 117 41.71 -2.75 12.83
CA PRO A 117 41.06 -1.94 11.80
C PRO A 117 41.02 -2.70 10.47
N PRO A 118 39.97 -2.49 9.64
CA PRO A 118 39.87 -3.16 8.34
C PRO A 118 41.10 -2.86 7.49
N THR A 119 41.80 -3.93 7.10
CA THR A 119 42.99 -3.84 6.27
C THR A 119 42.61 -3.80 4.80
N THR A 120 43.15 -2.82 4.07
CA THR A 120 43.04 -2.77 2.62
C THR A 120 44.11 -3.67 2.04
N THR A 121 43.70 -4.67 1.27
CA THR A 121 44.58 -5.62 0.60
C THR A 121 44.37 -5.57 -0.91
N ASP A 122 45.46 -5.74 -1.66
CA ASP A 122 45.42 -5.95 -3.10
C ASP A 122 45.19 -7.44 -3.39
N GLY A 123 44.31 -7.74 -4.34
CA GLY A 123 44.05 -9.12 -4.78
C GLY A 123 42.89 -9.21 -5.77
N LEU A 124 42.31 -10.40 -5.92
CA LEU A 124 41.20 -10.62 -6.84
C LEU A 124 39.87 -10.10 -6.26
N VAL A 125 39.30 -9.07 -6.89
CA VAL A 125 37.99 -8.49 -6.57
C VAL A 125 36.90 -9.29 -7.29
N GLY A 126 35.81 -9.59 -6.59
CA GLY A 126 34.70 -10.37 -7.15
C GLY A 126 33.95 -9.62 -8.24
N GLY A 127 33.74 -10.28 -9.38
CA GLY A 127 32.95 -9.79 -10.50
C GLY A 127 31.46 -9.73 -10.19
N LEU A 128 30.78 -8.76 -10.81
CA LEU A 128 29.32 -8.68 -10.79
C LEU A 128 28.72 -9.86 -11.58
N TRP A 129 27.61 -10.42 -11.09
CA TRP A 129 26.78 -11.36 -11.85
C TRP A 129 25.35 -10.80 -12.00
N THR A 130 24.65 -11.25 -13.04
CA THR A 130 23.33 -10.71 -13.38
C THR A 130 22.22 -11.49 -12.69
N GLN A 131 21.50 -10.84 -11.80
CA GLN A 131 20.30 -11.39 -11.16
C GLN A 131 19.08 -11.30 -12.08
N THR A 132 18.30 -12.38 -12.13
CA THR A 132 16.95 -12.38 -12.73
C THR A 132 15.99 -11.48 -11.92
N PHE A 133 14.78 -11.25 -12.45
CA PHE A 133 13.77 -10.48 -11.74
C PHE A 133 13.36 -11.18 -10.43
N GLU A 134 13.17 -12.50 -10.50
CA GLU A 134 12.76 -13.37 -9.39
C GLU A 134 13.85 -13.45 -8.32
N GLU A 135 15.12 -13.59 -8.70
CA GLU A 135 16.26 -13.54 -7.78
C GLU A 135 16.34 -12.18 -7.07
N LEU A 136 16.20 -11.07 -7.81
CA LEU A 136 16.23 -9.75 -7.20
C LEU A 136 15.05 -9.52 -6.25
N GLU A 137 13.83 -9.88 -6.66
CA GLU A 137 12.64 -9.76 -5.82
C GLU A 137 12.77 -10.59 -4.53
N PHE A 138 13.21 -11.86 -4.65
CA PHE A 138 13.48 -12.70 -3.49
C PHE A 138 14.53 -12.08 -2.58
N GLY A 139 15.64 -11.60 -3.14
CA GLY A 139 16.71 -10.97 -2.37
C GLY A 139 16.27 -9.73 -1.59
N LEU A 140 15.44 -8.87 -2.18
CA LEU A 140 14.88 -7.69 -1.52
C LEU A 140 13.93 -8.07 -0.38
N ARG A 141 13.02 -9.02 -0.63
CA ARG A 141 12.07 -9.52 0.38
C ARG A 141 12.79 -10.13 1.57
N THR A 142 13.78 -10.97 1.30
CA THR A 142 14.59 -11.64 2.32
C THR A 142 15.45 -10.63 3.10
N ALA A 143 16.06 -9.65 2.43
CA ALA A 143 16.79 -8.57 3.11
C ALA A 143 15.88 -7.78 4.07
N TRP A 144 14.63 -7.50 3.68
CA TRP A 144 13.68 -6.79 4.54
C TRP A 144 13.20 -7.66 5.71
N LYS A 145 12.90 -8.95 5.48
CA LYS A 145 12.63 -9.93 6.55
C LYS A 145 13.74 -9.96 7.60
N HIS A 146 14.99 -9.84 7.16
CA HIS A 146 16.17 -9.84 8.02
C HIS A 146 16.52 -8.47 8.61
N ALA A 147 15.79 -7.40 8.26
CA ALA A 147 16.05 -6.06 8.74
C ALA A 147 15.71 -5.93 10.24
N ARG A 148 16.72 -6.20 11.09
CA ARG A 148 16.61 -6.24 12.56
C ARG A 148 16.10 -4.97 13.24
N LYS A 149 16.02 -3.85 12.51
CA LYS A 149 15.54 -2.54 12.99
C LYS A 149 14.11 -2.20 12.51
N CYS A 150 13.49 -3.05 11.69
CA CYS A 150 12.17 -2.77 11.11
C CYS A 150 11.08 -3.59 11.81
N ILE A 151 10.13 -2.90 12.44
CA ILE A 151 8.97 -3.53 13.10
C ILE A 151 7.94 -4.06 12.09
N MET A 152 7.79 -3.40 10.94
CA MET A 152 6.77 -3.70 9.91
C MET A 152 7.14 -4.85 8.96
N ARG A 153 8.16 -5.64 9.31
CA ARG A 153 8.73 -6.67 8.41
C ARG A 153 7.87 -7.93 8.25
N SER A 154 6.74 -8.04 8.94
CA SER A 154 5.71 -9.06 8.65
C SER A 154 5.16 -8.91 7.22
N GLU A 155 5.24 -7.70 6.66
CA GLU A 155 4.76 -7.36 5.32
C GLU A 155 5.78 -7.64 4.21
N TYR A 156 6.90 -8.30 4.50
CA TYR A 156 7.97 -8.53 3.53
C TYR A 156 7.50 -9.24 2.25
N GLY A 157 6.52 -10.14 2.35
CA GLY A 157 5.93 -10.83 1.18
C GLY A 157 5.20 -9.89 0.22
N ASN A 158 4.68 -8.77 0.72
CA ASN A 158 3.94 -7.78 -0.06
C ASN A 158 4.86 -6.75 -0.74
N LEU A 159 6.17 -6.81 -0.50
CA LEU A 159 7.14 -5.90 -1.11
C LEU A 159 7.18 -6.11 -2.62
N ARG A 160 6.96 -5.04 -3.38
CA ARG A 160 7.07 -5.02 -4.83
C ARG A 160 8.46 -4.55 -5.28
N LEU A 161 8.93 -5.16 -6.35
CA LEU A 161 10.11 -4.71 -7.08
C LEU A 161 9.69 -3.82 -8.25
N CYS A 162 10.14 -2.56 -8.25
CA CYS A 162 10.19 -1.72 -9.44
C CYS A 162 11.61 -1.79 -10.03
N ASP A 163 11.80 -2.60 -11.08
CA ASP A 163 13.11 -2.83 -11.68
C ASP A 163 13.51 -1.70 -12.63
N LEU A 164 14.42 -0.84 -12.16
CA LEU A 164 14.97 0.31 -12.88
C LEU A 164 16.45 0.11 -13.24
N ARG A 165 16.95 -1.13 -13.28
CA ARG A 165 18.36 -1.45 -13.61
C ARG A 165 18.77 -1.06 -15.03
N HIS A 166 17.82 -0.69 -15.87
CA HIS A 166 18.04 -0.14 -17.20
C HIS A 166 18.27 1.40 -17.20
N VAL A 167 17.96 2.10 -16.10
CA VAL A 167 18.07 3.57 -16.01
C VAL A 167 19.49 3.99 -15.62
N ARG A 168 20.20 4.69 -16.52
CA ARG A 168 21.65 4.97 -16.40
C ARG A 168 22.05 6.45 -16.32
N THR A 169 21.09 7.37 -16.32
CA THR A 169 21.37 8.82 -16.31
C THR A 169 20.74 9.51 -15.10
N SER A 170 21.41 10.50 -14.52
CA SER A 170 20.94 11.21 -13.32
C SER A 170 19.53 11.78 -13.49
N LYS A 171 19.25 12.43 -14.63
CA LYS A 171 17.93 13.00 -14.95
C LYS A 171 16.84 11.93 -15.01
N LYS A 172 17.07 10.85 -15.76
CA LYS A 172 16.07 9.77 -15.91
C LYS A 172 15.83 9.01 -14.61
N MET A 173 16.83 8.93 -13.72
CA MET A 173 16.63 8.39 -12.37
C MET A 173 15.55 9.18 -11.63
N ALA A 174 15.64 10.52 -11.63
CA ALA A 174 14.67 11.36 -10.93
C ALA A 174 13.27 11.28 -11.55
N GLU A 175 13.14 11.43 -12.87
CA GLU A 175 11.85 11.36 -13.58
C GLU A 175 11.14 10.03 -13.32
N THR A 176 11.85 8.92 -13.53
CA THR A 176 11.27 7.58 -13.40
C THR A 176 10.95 7.25 -11.95
N LEU A 177 11.77 7.72 -11.00
CA LEU A 177 11.50 7.54 -9.58
C LEU A 177 10.23 8.27 -9.16
N ILE A 178 10.05 9.53 -9.56
CA ILE A 178 8.87 10.32 -9.20
C ILE A 178 7.58 9.68 -9.75
N ASP A 179 7.58 9.23 -11.01
CA ASP A 179 6.39 8.64 -11.61
C ASP A 179 6.00 7.30 -10.96
N ASN A 180 6.98 6.44 -10.68
CA ASN A 180 6.71 5.18 -9.99
C ASN A 180 6.39 5.38 -8.50
N LEU A 181 6.93 6.42 -7.87
CA LEU A 181 6.61 6.79 -6.48
C LEU A 181 5.13 7.15 -6.33
N LYS A 182 4.54 7.85 -7.33
CA LYS A 182 3.09 8.14 -7.35
C LYS A 182 2.24 6.86 -7.42
N VAL A 183 2.66 5.91 -8.25
CA VAL A 183 1.98 4.60 -8.39
C VAL A 183 2.07 3.80 -7.09
N ALA A 184 3.23 3.81 -6.44
CA ALA A 184 3.41 3.13 -5.15
C ALA A 184 2.63 3.82 -4.02
N TYR A 185 2.56 5.16 -4.02
CA TYR A 185 1.79 5.94 -3.06
C TYR A 185 0.28 5.71 -3.19
N ASN A 186 -0.23 5.54 -4.42
CA ASN A 186 -1.59 5.08 -4.70
C ASN A 186 -2.68 5.86 -3.93
N SER A 187 -2.59 7.19 -3.98
CA SER A 187 -3.54 8.11 -3.33
C SER A 187 -3.74 7.86 -1.83
N GLY A 188 -2.71 7.39 -1.12
CA GLY A 188 -2.76 7.11 0.31
C GLY A 188 -2.81 5.62 0.66
N GLU A 189 -3.25 4.76 -0.27
CA GLU A 189 -3.27 3.30 -0.12
C GLU A 189 -1.94 2.66 -0.54
N ILE A 190 -0.92 2.97 0.24
CA ILE A 190 0.48 2.71 -0.12
C ILE A 190 0.77 1.21 -0.33
N ASN A 191 1.37 0.91 -1.49
CA ASN A 191 1.96 -0.39 -1.83
C ASN A 191 3.48 -0.37 -1.57
N PRO A 192 4.00 -1.14 -0.60
CA PRO A 192 5.45 -1.20 -0.34
C PRO A 192 6.23 -1.55 -1.59
N THR A 193 7.18 -0.69 -1.95
CA THR A 193 7.91 -0.84 -3.22
C THR A 193 9.37 -0.43 -3.04
N VAL A 194 10.29 -1.23 -3.59
CA VAL A 194 11.70 -0.84 -3.78
C VAL A 194 11.92 -0.49 -5.25
N PHE A 195 12.55 0.65 -5.52
CA PHE A 195 12.93 1.08 -6.87
C PHE A 195 14.41 0.80 -7.09
N VAL A 196 14.76 -0.28 -7.80
CA VAL A 196 16.16 -0.71 -7.90
C VAL A 196 16.82 -0.14 -9.14
N PHE A 197 17.76 0.79 -8.93
CA PHE A 197 18.66 1.27 -9.99
C PHE A 197 19.82 0.30 -10.21
N PRO A 198 20.64 0.51 -11.24
CA PRO A 198 21.73 -0.40 -11.54
C PRO A 198 22.64 -0.75 -10.36
N PRO A 199 23.15 -1.99 -10.30
CA PRO A 199 24.18 -2.34 -9.35
C PRO A 199 25.47 -1.57 -9.65
N ARG A 200 26.28 -1.42 -8.60
CA ARG A 200 27.64 -0.90 -8.68
C ARG A 200 28.56 -1.86 -9.42
N ASP A 201 29.52 -1.33 -10.17
CA ASP A 201 30.62 -2.09 -10.79
C ASP A 201 31.90 -2.11 -9.91
N ILE A 202 32.91 -2.89 -10.29
CA ILE A 202 34.22 -2.89 -9.63
C ILE A 202 34.85 -1.50 -9.76
N ASN A 203 35.43 -1.00 -8.65
CA ASN A 203 36.05 0.34 -8.55
C ASN A 203 35.11 1.52 -8.86
N SER A 204 33.84 1.25 -9.16
CA SER A 204 32.79 2.24 -9.33
C SER A 204 32.27 2.69 -7.96
N ARG A 205 31.63 3.86 -7.90
CA ARG A 205 30.86 4.28 -6.71
C ARG A 205 29.44 3.69 -6.74
N GLY A 206 28.88 3.54 -7.94
CA GLY A 206 27.50 3.16 -8.20
C GLY A 206 26.55 4.37 -8.16
N PRO A 207 25.31 4.23 -8.67
CA PRO A 207 24.32 5.29 -8.59
C PRO A 207 24.00 5.63 -7.12
N MET A 208 23.71 6.90 -6.85
CA MET A 208 23.42 7.42 -5.51
C MET A 208 22.31 8.47 -5.53
N ILE A 209 21.66 8.66 -4.39
CA ILE A 209 20.67 9.71 -4.14
C ILE A 209 21.15 10.51 -2.92
N TRP A 210 21.16 11.84 -2.99
CA TRP A 210 21.62 12.65 -1.86
C TRP A 210 20.60 12.73 -0.75
N ASN A 211 19.31 12.71 -1.07
CA ASN A 211 18.26 12.78 -0.06
C ASN A 211 18.29 11.55 0.84
N SER A 212 18.16 11.73 2.16
CA SER A 212 17.98 10.65 3.14
C SER A 212 16.64 9.95 2.96
N GLN A 213 15.61 10.76 2.72
CA GLN A 213 14.27 10.35 2.32
C GLN A 213 13.83 11.13 1.08
N LEU A 214 13.04 10.53 0.20
CA LEU A 214 12.55 11.20 -1.00
C LEU A 214 11.57 12.33 -0.66
N LEU A 215 10.76 12.14 0.39
CA LEU A 215 9.83 13.15 0.91
C LEU A 215 10.38 13.68 2.24
N SER A 216 11.01 14.86 2.24
CA SER A 216 11.61 15.46 3.42
C SER A 216 11.59 16.98 3.36
N PHE A 217 11.42 17.63 4.50
CA PHE A 217 11.44 19.09 4.60
C PHE A 217 12.87 19.64 4.68
N ALA A 218 13.07 20.85 4.14
CA ALA A 218 14.31 21.59 4.26
C ALA A 218 14.53 22.07 5.71
N GLY A 219 15.79 22.36 6.05
CA GLY A 219 16.18 22.96 7.32
C GLY A 219 17.06 24.18 7.07
N TYR A 220 16.64 25.34 7.57
CA TYR A 220 17.32 26.62 7.36
C TYR A 220 17.82 27.18 8.69
N GLN A 221 19.15 27.26 8.84
CA GLN A 221 19.74 27.98 9.95
C GLN A 221 19.57 29.50 9.77
N GLN A 222 18.96 30.13 10.77
CA GLN A 222 18.70 31.57 10.81
C GLN A 222 19.89 32.31 11.43
N SER A 223 19.93 33.64 11.26
CA SER A 223 21.02 34.48 11.78
C SER A 223 21.07 34.53 13.32
N ASN A 224 19.94 34.28 13.99
CA ASN A 224 19.85 34.19 15.45
C ASN A 224 20.24 32.79 16.00
N GLY A 225 20.61 31.84 15.13
CA GLY A 225 20.96 30.47 15.49
C GLY A 225 19.78 29.49 15.55
N GLU A 226 18.53 29.98 15.46
CA GLU A 226 17.36 29.12 15.36
C GLU A 226 17.29 28.41 14.01
N ILE A 227 16.56 27.30 13.94
CA ILE A 227 16.36 26.55 12.70
C ILE A 227 14.89 26.62 12.31
N LEU A 228 14.65 27.03 11.06
CA LEU A 228 13.33 26.96 10.42
C LEU A 228 13.23 25.66 9.59
N GLY A 229 12.16 24.90 9.77
CA GLY A 229 11.98 23.60 9.11
C GLY A 229 12.60 22.47 9.92
N ASP A 230 13.15 21.46 9.26
CA ASP A 230 13.67 20.25 9.91
C ASP A 230 15.18 20.35 10.24
N PRO A 231 15.59 20.41 11.53
CA PRO A 231 16.99 20.45 11.91
C PRO A 231 17.83 19.29 11.39
N ALA A 232 17.23 18.11 11.19
CA ALA A 232 17.96 16.94 10.69
C ALA A 232 18.48 17.13 9.26
N ASN A 233 17.91 18.07 8.50
CA ASN A 233 18.20 18.26 7.08
C ASN A 233 19.02 19.53 6.78
N VAL A 234 19.51 20.27 7.78
CA VAL A 234 20.26 21.52 7.56
C VAL A 234 21.49 21.31 6.67
N GLU A 235 22.32 20.30 6.97
CA GLU A 235 23.54 20.02 6.17
C GLU A 235 23.20 19.65 4.73
N LEU A 236 22.16 18.83 4.54
CA LEU A 236 21.69 18.43 3.21
C LEU A 236 21.10 19.61 2.44
N THR A 237 20.30 20.44 3.12
CA THR A 237 19.68 21.65 2.55
C THR A 237 20.76 22.59 2.03
N ASN A 238 21.78 22.87 2.84
CA ASN A 238 22.92 23.71 2.43
C ASN A 238 23.67 23.11 1.24
N ALA A 239 23.93 21.79 1.23
CA ALA A 239 24.58 21.13 0.10
C ALA A 239 23.76 21.21 -1.20
N ILE A 240 22.43 21.13 -1.11
CA ILE A 240 21.54 21.24 -2.27
C ILE A 240 21.47 22.70 -2.77
N ILE A 241 21.48 23.69 -1.86
CA ILE A 241 21.61 25.11 -2.22
C ILE A 241 22.94 25.39 -2.91
N GLU A 242 24.05 24.90 -2.36
CA GLU A 242 25.38 25.01 -2.98
C GLU A 242 25.46 24.36 -4.37
N LEU A 243 24.70 23.28 -4.58
CA LEU A 243 24.61 22.63 -5.88
C LEU A 243 23.83 23.47 -6.92
N GLY A 244 22.98 24.39 -6.46
CA GLY A 244 22.26 25.34 -7.31
C GLY A 244 20.75 25.41 -7.07
N TRP A 245 20.23 24.73 -6.04
CA TRP A 245 18.82 24.89 -5.69
C TRP A 245 18.56 26.29 -5.11
N THR A 246 17.49 26.92 -5.58
CA THR A 246 17.03 28.20 -5.04
C THR A 246 15.83 27.92 -4.13
N PRO A 247 15.95 28.06 -2.80
CA PRO A 247 14.83 27.87 -1.89
C PRO A 247 13.68 28.83 -2.21
N PRO A 248 12.44 28.51 -1.79
CA PRO A 248 11.31 29.42 -1.91
C PRO A 248 11.63 30.82 -1.36
N ARG A 249 11.09 31.86 -2.03
CA ARG A 249 11.29 33.25 -1.62
C ARG A 249 10.81 33.48 -0.18
N PHE A 250 9.67 32.89 0.17
CA PHE A 250 9.16 32.82 1.53
C PHE A 250 9.40 31.41 2.03
N ARG A 251 10.39 31.26 2.91
CA ARG A 251 10.72 29.97 3.49
C ARG A 251 9.70 29.61 4.57
N SER A 252 9.28 28.37 4.57
CA SER A 252 8.36 27.82 5.57
C SER A 252 8.99 26.64 6.30
N GLN A 253 8.32 26.17 7.37
CA GLN A 253 8.73 24.95 8.07
C GLN A 253 8.47 23.66 7.26
N TRP A 254 7.71 23.78 6.18
CA TRP A 254 7.15 22.66 5.40
C TRP A 254 7.63 22.67 3.95
N ASP A 255 8.71 23.40 3.64
CA ASP A 255 9.31 23.43 2.31
C ASP A 255 9.91 22.07 1.96
N LEU A 256 9.36 21.38 0.96
CA LEU A 256 9.90 20.10 0.49
C LEU A 256 11.26 20.30 -0.21
N LEU A 257 12.24 19.46 0.14
CA LEU A 257 13.50 19.40 -0.58
C LEU A 257 13.29 18.79 -1.97
N PRO A 258 13.99 19.29 -3.01
CA PRO A 258 14.03 18.61 -4.30
C PRO A 258 14.83 17.30 -4.19
N LEU A 259 14.60 16.40 -5.14
CA LEU A 259 15.41 15.19 -5.28
C LEU A 259 16.73 15.52 -5.95
N VAL A 260 17.82 14.93 -5.44
CA VAL A 260 19.14 15.00 -6.08
C VAL A 260 19.65 13.59 -6.37
N THR A 261 19.59 13.22 -7.65
CA THR A 261 20.00 11.91 -8.17
C THR A 261 21.36 12.02 -8.86
N MET A 262 22.20 11.00 -8.68
CA MET A 262 23.57 10.98 -9.20
C MET A 262 23.88 9.59 -9.77
N ALA A 263 23.70 9.43 -11.07
CA ALA A 263 24.08 8.22 -11.78
C ALA A 263 25.60 8.02 -11.74
N GLU A 264 26.06 6.80 -12.03
CA GLU A 264 27.48 6.54 -12.08
C GLU A 264 28.16 7.32 -13.21
N GLY A 265 29.27 8.00 -12.90
CA GLY A 265 30.02 8.80 -13.86
C GLY A 265 29.31 10.07 -14.36
N GLN A 266 28.17 10.45 -13.76
CA GLN A 266 27.43 11.66 -14.11
C GLN A 266 27.34 12.63 -12.93
N GLU A 267 27.14 13.91 -13.27
CA GLU A 267 26.90 14.95 -12.28
C GLU A 267 25.53 14.75 -11.59
N PRO A 268 25.38 15.17 -10.33
CA PRO A 268 24.10 15.16 -9.63
C PRO A 268 23.10 16.13 -10.29
N VAL A 269 21.84 15.71 -10.39
CA VAL A 269 20.76 16.50 -10.98
C VAL A 269 19.70 16.80 -9.93
N ILE A 270 19.38 18.08 -9.75
CA ILE A 270 18.29 18.57 -8.90
C ILE A 270 16.98 18.46 -9.69
N THR A 271 15.97 17.82 -9.10
CA THR A 271 14.62 17.70 -9.67
C THR A 271 13.59 18.00 -8.60
N GLU A 272 12.75 19.01 -8.81
CA GLU A 272 11.67 19.33 -7.87
C GLU A 272 10.58 18.26 -7.89
N LEU A 273 10.01 18.00 -6.72
CA LEU A 273 8.84 17.14 -6.60
C LEU A 273 7.60 17.90 -7.08
N PRO A 274 6.67 17.26 -7.80
CA PRO A 274 5.39 17.88 -8.12
C PRO A 274 4.63 18.20 -6.82
N LYS A 275 4.20 19.45 -6.66
CA LYS A 275 3.59 19.94 -5.40
C LYS A 275 2.35 19.17 -5.00
N ASP A 276 1.60 18.68 -5.99
CA ASP A 276 0.29 18.08 -5.78
C ASP A 276 0.34 16.54 -5.77
N ALA A 277 1.52 15.94 -6.04
CA ALA A 277 1.67 14.49 -6.09
C ALA A 277 1.62 13.82 -4.71
N PHE A 278 2.04 14.53 -3.67
CA PHE A 278 2.11 14.00 -2.30
C PHE A 278 1.59 15.06 -1.32
N PRO A 279 0.25 15.24 -1.22
CA PRO A 279 -0.35 16.21 -0.33
C PRO A 279 0.12 15.99 1.12
N LEU A 280 0.53 17.08 1.78
CA LEU A 280 0.90 17.01 3.18
C LEU A 280 -0.34 16.74 4.04
N VAL A 281 -0.21 15.89 5.04
CA VAL A 281 -1.26 15.63 6.02
C VAL A 281 -1.18 16.71 7.08
N GLN A 282 -2.23 17.52 7.20
CA GLN A 282 -2.36 18.52 8.27
C GLN A 282 -2.76 17.81 9.58
N ILE A 283 -2.04 18.10 10.66
CA ILE A 283 -2.27 17.48 11.96
C ILE A 283 -3.35 18.26 12.71
N ARG A 284 -4.47 17.60 12.99
CA ARG A 284 -5.64 18.13 13.68
C ARG A 284 -6.09 17.24 14.82
N HIS A 285 -6.84 17.82 15.75
CA HIS A 285 -7.32 17.10 16.92
C HIS A 285 -8.84 17.28 17.13
N PRO A 286 -9.64 16.20 17.09
CA PRO A 286 -11.11 16.27 17.13
C PRO A 286 -11.67 16.81 18.46
N LYS A 287 -10.91 16.70 19.57
CA LYS A 287 -11.32 17.22 20.89
C LYS A 287 -10.63 18.53 21.29
N HIS A 288 -9.62 18.94 20.53
CA HIS A 288 -8.75 20.08 20.87
C HIS A 288 -8.52 20.91 19.59
N PRO A 289 -9.55 21.59 19.07
CA PRO A 289 -9.45 22.31 17.79
C PRO A 289 -8.37 23.39 17.79
N GLY A 290 -8.01 23.94 18.96
CA GLY A 290 -6.90 24.87 19.11
C GLY A 290 -5.53 24.32 18.66
N LEU A 291 -5.34 23.00 18.59
CA LEU A 291 -4.11 22.41 18.06
C LEU A 291 -3.90 22.75 16.58
N GLU A 292 -4.98 22.87 15.81
CA GLU A 292 -4.92 23.15 14.37
C GLU A 292 -4.22 24.49 14.07
N THR A 293 -4.31 25.47 14.96
CA THR A 293 -3.69 26.79 14.78
C THR A 293 -2.16 26.74 14.78
N LEU A 294 -1.56 25.65 15.26
CA LEU A 294 -0.11 25.43 15.20
C LEU A 294 0.37 25.11 13.77
N GLY A 295 -0.53 24.78 12.85
CA GLY A 295 -0.20 24.54 11.45
C GLY A 295 0.74 23.35 11.23
N LEU A 296 0.76 22.37 12.15
CA LEU A 296 1.59 21.18 12.07
C LEU A 296 1.19 20.33 10.87
N ARG A 297 2.19 19.83 10.12
CA ARG A 297 2.01 19.00 8.93
C ARG A 297 3.02 17.88 8.90
N TRP A 298 2.75 16.84 8.12
CA TRP A 298 3.76 15.85 7.77
C TRP A 298 3.61 15.35 6.34
N VAL A 299 4.69 14.80 5.79
CA VAL A 299 4.65 14.10 4.49
C VAL A 299 3.83 12.81 4.61
N PRO A 300 3.14 12.37 3.55
CA PRO A 300 2.17 11.28 3.66
C PRO A 300 2.82 9.88 3.71
N ALA A 301 4.09 9.73 3.33
CA ALA A 301 4.76 8.43 3.31
C ALA A 301 6.26 8.53 3.61
N PRO A 302 6.85 7.57 4.35
CA PRO A 302 8.29 7.40 4.45
C PRO A 302 8.83 6.77 3.17
N ALA A 303 9.81 7.43 2.56
CA ALA A 303 10.48 6.94 1.36
C ALA A 303 12.00 7.00 1.54
N LEU A 304 12.61 5.94 2.08
CA LEU A 304 14.04 5.89 2.42
C LEU A 304 14.90 5.77 1.15
N SER A 305 15.98 6.55 1.04
CA SER A 305 16.82 6.57 -0.17
C SER A 305 18.33 6.49 0.07
N ARG A 306 18.77 6.50 1.34
CA ARG A 306 20.19 6.34 1.73
C ARG A 306 20.54 4.98 2.34
N LEU A 307 19.80 3.96 1.93
CA LEU A 307 20.13 2.56 2.18
C LEU A 307 20.32 1.88 0.83
N GLY A 308 21.21 0.89 0.78
CA GLY A 308 21.38 0.02 -0.36
C GLY A 308 21.21 -1.45 0.03
N PHE A 309 21.27 -2.32 -0.96
CA PHE A 309 21.10 -3.76 -0.77
C PHE A 309 22.36 -4.51 -1.18
N SER A 310 22.72 -5.53 -0.40
CA SER A 310 23.75 -6.52 -0.73
C SER A 310 23.07 -7.88 -0.90
N ILE A 311 22.94 -8.35 -2.13
CA ILE A 311 22.19 -9.56 -2.49
C ILE A 311 23.13 -10.48 -3.28
N GLY A 312 23.50 -11.62 -2.69
CA GLY A 312 24.41 -12.57 -3.34
C GLY A 312 25.75 -11.97 -3.78
N GLY A 313 26.28 -11.00 -3.02
CA GLY A 313 27.50 -10.25 -3.36
C GLY A 313 27.29 -9.10 -4.35
N VAL A 314 26.10 -8.96 -4.94
CA VAL A 314 25.74 -7.81 -5.79
C VAL A 314 25.33 -6.63 -4.93
N GLN A 315 25.92 -5.45 -5.19
CA GLN A 315 25.66 -4.23 -4.41
C GLN A 315 24.79 -3.23 -5.18
N TYR A 316 23.57 -3.00 -4.70
CA TYR A 316 22.66 -1.98 -5.19
C TYR A 316 22.76 -0.74 -4.32
N THR A 317 23.50 0.26 -4.79
CA THR A 317 23.74 1.49 -4.04
C THR A 317 22.61 2.51 -4.17
N ALA A 318 21.73 2.43 -5.17
CA ALA A 318 20.52 3.25 -5.24
C ALA A 318 19.30 2.33 -5.35
N ALA A 319 18.65 2.09 -4.22
CA ALA A 319 17.48 1.25 -4.14
C ALA A 319 16.48 1.84 -3.13
N PRO A 320 15.92 3.04 -3.41
CA PRO A 320 14.98 3.66 -2.49
C PRO A 320 13.75 2.78 -2.26
N PHE A 321 13.20 2.87 -1.05
CA PHE A 321 12.08 2.08 -0.56
C PHE A 321 10.99 3.01 -0.04
N ILE A 322 9.74 2.79 -0.47
CA ILE A 322 8.55 3.43 0.10
C ILE A 322 7.75 2.44 0.93
N GLY A 323 7.33 2.87 2.11
CA GLY A 323 6.37 2.19 2.98
C GLY A 323 5.35 3.20 3.52
N TRP A 324 4.76 2.91 4.67
CA TRP A 324 3.87 3.83 5.41
C TRP A 324 4.43 4.10 6.81
N PHE A 325 4.00 5.20 7.43
CA PHE A 325 4.46 5.57 8.76
C PHE A 325 3.80 4.72 9.85
N MET A 326 4.53 4.53 10.94
CA MET A 326 3.97 4.28 12.27
C MET A 326 3.76 5.62 13.00
N ASP A 327 2.66 5.76 13.74
CA ASP A 327 2.29 6.98 14.48
C ASP A 327 3.44 7.60 15.28
N ALA A 328 4.19 6.78 16.05
CA ALA A 328 5.28 7.25 16.90
C ALA A 328 6.48 7.82 16.11
N GLU A 329 6.67 7.44 14.85
CA GLU A 329 7.71 8.07 14.02
C GLU A 329 7.45 9.56 13.85
N ILE A 330 6.18 9.96 13.80
CA ILE A 330 5.79 11.36 13.63
C ILE A 330 5.49 12.00 14.99
N GLY A 331 4.53 11.47 15.73
CA GLY A 331 3.98 12.09 16.94
C GLY A 331 4.90 12.03 18.16
N VAL A 332 5.87 11.10 18.18
CA VAL A 332 6.85 10.96 19.28
C VAL A 332 8.25 11.39 18.86
N ARG A 333 8.65 11.13 17.61
CA ARG A 333 9.99 11.49 17.12
C ARG A 333 9.99 12.80 16.34
N ASN A 334 9.48 12.80 15.11
CA ASN A 334 9.69 13.92 14.20
C ASN A 334 9.13 15.25 14.72
N LEU A 335 7.89 15.26 15.20
CA LEU A 335 7.23 16.48 15.69
C LEU A 335 7.60 16.80 17.15
N ALA A 336 7.95 15.80 17.96
CA ALA A 336 8.09 15.96 19.40
C ALA A 336 9.54 16.00 19.92
N ASP A 337 10.53 15.37 19.27
CA ASP A 337 11.92 15.40 19.72
C ASP A 337 12.43 16.86 19.80
N SER A 338 13.12 17.20 20.90
CA SER A 338 13.63 18.56 21.15
C SER A 338 14.70 19.01 20.15
N PHE A 339 15.38 18.06 19.51
CA PHE A 339 16.36 18.29 18.44
C PHE A 339 15.75 18.18 17.02
N ARG A 340 14.42 18.11 16.93
CA ARG A 340 13.64 18.13 15.69
C ARG A 340 12.69 19.33 15.70
N TYR A 341 11.37 19.13 15.56
CA TYR A 341 10.41 20.23 15.55
C TYR A 341 10.04 20.73 16.95
N ASN A 342 10.29 19.94 18.01
CA ASN A 342 10.04 20.33 19.41
C ASN A 342 8.65 20.94 19.66
N ALA A 343 7.59 20.33 19.12
CA ALA A 343 6.24 20.90 19.15
C ALA A 343 5.53 20.79 20.51
N LEU A 344 6.02 19.95 21.43
CA LEU A 344 5.32 19.63 22.68
C LEU A 344 5.00 20.85 23.56
N PRO A 345 5.88 21.84 23.75
CA PRO A 345 5.55 23.03 24.54
C PRO A 345 4.40 23.85 23.95
N GLN A 346 4.36 23.99 22.62
CA GLN A 346 3.30 24.72 21.92
C GLN A 346 1.97 23.97 21.99
N ILE A 347 2.02 22.65 21.88
CA ILE A 347 0.84 21.79 22.01
C ILE A 347 0.26 21.85 23.42
N ALA A 348 1.10 21.77 24.45
CA ALA A 348 0.68 21.89 25.84
C ALA A 348 -0.11 23.18 26.08
N LYS A 349 0.35 24.29 25.51
CA LYS A 349 -0.35 25.57 25.56
C LYS A 349 -1.66 25.56 24.75
N ALA A 350 -1.63 25.05 23.51
CA ALA A 350 -2.77 25.04 22.60
C ALA A 350 -3.95 24.19 23.11
N ILE A 351 -3.68 23.14 23.90
CA ILE A 351 -4.72 22.29 24.50
C ILE A 351 -5.06 22.70 25.95
N GLY A 352 -4.48 23.79 26.46
CA GLY A 352 -4.81 24.36 27.77
C GLY A 352 -4.22 23.64 28.98
N LEU A 353 -3.04 23.00 28.85
CA LEU A 353 -2.33 22.40 29.98
C LEU A 353 -1.45 23.39 30.76
N VAL A 354 -1.10 24.51 30.14
CA VAL A 354 -0.20 25.53 30.71
C VAL A 354 -0.50 26.90 30.12
N ASP A 355 -0.45 27.94 30.95
CA ASP A 355 -0.65 29.34 30.52
C ASP A 355 0.66 30.07 30.18
N GLY A 356 1.79 29.63 30.77
CA GLY A 356 3.13 30.21 30.63
C GLY A 356 4.13 29.34 29.85
N ASN A 357 5.44 29.55 30.09
CA ASN A 357 6.49 28.71 29.52
C ASN A 357 6.56 27.36 30.26
N VAL A 358 6.60 26.26 29.52
CA VAL A 358 6.69 24.91 30.08
C VAL A 358 7.97 24.70 30.88
N ASP A 359 9.05 25.38 30.52
CA ASP A 359 10.35 25.27 31.21
C ASP A 359 10.37 25.94 32.59
N ASP A 360 9.40 26.81 32.91
CA ASP A 360 9.29 27.45 34.22
C ASP A 360 8.57 26.56 35.26
N LEU A 361 7.96 25.46 34.81
CA LEU A 361 7.23 24.54 35.67
C LEU A 361 8.17 23.69 36.55
N PRO A 362 7.77 23.31 37.77
CA PRO A 362 8.47 22.28 38.53
C PRO A 362 8.62 20.98 37.73
N ASP A 363 9.73 20.27 37.89
CA ASP A 363 10.08 19.11 37.05
C ASP A 363 8.97 18.04 36.93
N TYR A 364 8.24 17.78 38.02
CA TYR A 364 7.15 16.80 38.02
C TYR A 364 5.93 17.28 37.23
N GLU A 365 5.61 18.58 37.27
CA GLU A 365 4.54 19.17 36.46
C GLU A 365 4.95 19.23 35.00
N ARG A 366 6.18 19.65 34.72
CA ARG A 366 6.76 19.67 33.37
C ARG A 366 6.70 18.29 32.72
N LEU A 367 7.10 17.25 33.45
CA LEU A 367 6.98 15.86 33.00
C LEU A 367 5.53 15.49 32.68
N ALA A 368 4.60 15.77 33.57
CA ALA A 368 3.18 15.44 33.39
C ALA A 368 2.58 16.17 32.18
N VAL A 369 2.85 17.47 32.04
CA VAL A 369 2.37 18.32 30.95
C VAL A 369 2.90 17.86 29.60
N LEU A 370 4.21 17.66 29.48
CA LEU A 370 4.83 17.21 28.22
C LEU A 370 4.40 15.78 27.85
N SER A 371 4.24 14.89 28.82
CA SER A 371 3.74 13.53 28.58
C SER A 371 2.30 13.53 28.07
N ARG A 372 1.43 14.39 28.63
CA ARG A 372 0.05 14.56 28.15
C ARG A 372 0.01 15.21 26.76
N ALA A 373 0.81 16.23 26.50
CA ALA A 373 0.91 16.86 25.19
C ALA A 373 1.38 15.86 24.11
N GLN A 374 2.35 15.00 24.43
CA GLN A 374 2.81 13.95 23.52
C GLN A 374 1.72 12.92 23.23
N LEU A 375 0.94 12.51 24.24
CA LEU A 375 -0.19 11.61 24.05
C LEU A 375 -1.21 12.18 23.06
N GLU A 376 -1.63 13.43 23.25
CA GLU A 376 -2.60 14.09 22.37
C GLU A 376 -2.03 14.32 20.97
N LEU A 377 -0.73 14.63 20.83
CA LEU A 377 -0.06 14.75 19.52
C LEU A 377 -0.05 13.42 18.77
N ASN A 378 0.27 12.31 19.44
CA ASN A 378 0.32 11.00 18.82
C ASN A 378 -1.09 10.57 18.37
N TYR A 379 -2.12 10.86 19.18
CA TYR A 379 -3.53 10.67 18.81
C TYR A 379 -3.93 11.54 17.60
N ALA A 380 -3.63 12.85 17.63
CA ALA A 380 -3.91 13.77 16.52
C ALA A 380 -3.27 13.28 15.22
N THR A 381 -2.02 12.82 15.29
CA THR A 381 -1.28 12.30 14.15
C THR A 381 -2.01 11.13 13.51
N TYR A 382 -2.31 10.08 14.28
CA TYR A 382 -3.01 8.90 13.75
C TYR A 382 -4.40 9.25 13.21
N TRP A 383 -5.16 10.06 13.94
CA TRP A 383 -6.49 10.50 13.53
C TRP A 383 -6.45 11.27 12.20
N SER A 384 -5.49 12.18 12.05
CA SER A 384 -5.36 13.03 10.84
C SER A 384 -5.00 12.22 9.60
N PHE A 385 -4.10 11.24 9.73
CA PHE A 385 -3.77 10.33 8.63
C PHE A 385 -4.96 9.50 8.20
N ALA A 386 -5.75 8.99 9.16
CA ALA A 386 -6.98 8.27 8.87
C ALA A 386 -8.02 9.15 8.15
N GLN A 387 -8.20 10.41 8.57
CA GLN A 387 -9.11 11.34 7.87
C GLN A 387 -8.61 11.71 6.47
N ALA A 388 -7.30 11.76 6.27
CA ALA A 388 -6.71 12.04 4.96
C ALA A 388 -6.74 10.83 4.00
N GLY A 389 -7.25 9.67 4.43
CA GLY A 389 -7.21 8.43 3.63
C GLY A 389 -5.80 7.92 3.38
N VAL A 390 -4.84 8.23 4.26
CA VAL A 390 -3.43 7.82 4.11
C VAL A 390 -3.11 6.70 5.09
N ARG A 391 -2.57 5.60 4.58
CA ARG A 391 -2.19 4.43 5.37
C ARG A 391 -1.20 4.78 6.48
N MET A 392 -1.50 4.35 7.70
CA MET A 392 -0.65 4.47 8.89
C MET A 392 -0.88 3.30 9.84
N SER A 393 0.18 2.87 10.54
CA SER A 393 0.10 1.89 11.62
C SER A 393 0.19 2.55 12.99
N ASP A 394 -0.58 2.04 13.96
CA ASP A 394 -0.40 2.41 15.37
C ASP A 394 0.70 1.56 16.03
N SER A 395 1.43 2.13 16.97
CA SER A 395 2.59 1.47 17.60
C SER A 395 2.24 0.20 18.38
N LEU A 396 1.05 0.13 18.99
CA LEU A 396 0.63 -1.04 19.76
C LEU A 396 0.34 -2.22 18.83
N GLY A 397 -0.41 -1.98 17.76
CA GLY A 397 -0.74 -3.00 16.80
C GLY A 397 0.47 -3.45 15.96
N ALA A 398 1.35 -2.52 15.56
CA ALA A 398 2.60 -2.87 14.88
C ALA A 398 3.48 -3.79 15.74
N ALA A 399 3.59 -3.51 17.05
CA ALA A 399 4.32 -4.35 17.99
C ALA A 399 3.70 -5.74 18.15
N GLU A 400 2.38 -5.83 18.14
CA GLU A 400 1.66 -7.10 18.20
C GLU A 400 1.84 -7.94 16.93
N GLN A 401 1.71 -7.32 15.75
CA GLN A 401 1.96 -7.99 14.47
C GLN A 401 3.39 -8.55 14.37
N PHE A 402 4.39 -7.75 14.77
CA PHE A 402 5.78 -8.20 14.82
C PHE A 402 5.97 -9.40 15.75
N THR A 403 5.40 -9.31 16.96
CA THR A 403 5.48 -10.33 18.00
C THR A 403 4.92 -11.67 17.50
N GLN A 404 3.77 -11.65 16.82
CA GLN A 404 3.19 -12.84 16.23
C GLN A 404 4.07 -13.42 15.13
N PHE A 405 4.56 -12.57 14.23
CA PHE A 405 5.45 -12.99 13.13
C PHE A 405 6.76 -13.63 13.63
N ASP A 406 7.36 -13.08 14.69
CA ASP A 406 8.57 -13.63 15.31
C ASP A 406 8.30 -14.93 16.08
N ASP A 407 7.14 -15.06 16.75
CA ASP A 407 6.77 -16.32 17.40
C ASP A 407 6.51 -17.43 16.37
N GLU A 408 5.81 -17.14 15.26
CA GLU A 408 5.67 -18.08 14.13
C GLU A 408 7.03 -18.52 13.58
N HIS A 409 7.97 -17.57 13.44
CA HIS A 409 9.31 -17.89 12.96
C HIS A 409 10.04 -18.85 13.91
N LEU A 410 9.97 -18.60 15.22
CA LEU A 410 10.50 -19.48 16.26
C LEU A 410 9.86 -20.86 16.22
N MET A 411 8.55 -20.95 16.08
CA MET A 411 7.83 -22.23 16.02
C MET A 411 8.28 -23.08 14.83
N ASN A 412 8.46 -22.44 13.66
CA ASN A 412 8.76 -23.13 12.41
C ASN A 412 10.25 -23.48 12.23
N ASN A 413 11.15 -22.65 12.77
CA ASN A 413 12.58 -22.77 12.52
C ASN A 413 13.38 -23.14 13.78
N GLY A 414 12.75 -23.10 14.96
CA GLY A 414 13.44 -23.32 16.22
C GLY A 414 14.38 -22.18 16.60
N PHE A 415 14.20 -20.97 16.08
CA PHE A 415 14.91 -19.76 16.51
C PHE A 415 14.15 -18.47 16.14
N ARG A 416 14.37 -17.39 16.89
CA ARG A 416 13.73 -16.08 16.65
C ARG A 416 14.40 -15.28 15.52
N LEU A 417 13.66 -14.34 14.95
CA LEU A 417 14.15 -13.42 13.92
C LEU A 417 15.25 -12.50 14.48
N PRO A 418 16.18 -12.03 13.62
CA PRO A 418 17.24 -11.12 14.05
C PRO A 418 16.61 -9.82 14.54
N SER A 419 16.98 -9.38 15.75
CA SER A 419 16.27 -8.29 16.42
C SER A 419 17.23 -7.33 17.10
N ASP A 420 17.04 -6.03 16.84
CA ASP A 420 17.68 -4.94 17.57
C ASP A 420 16.63 -4.27 18.47
N PRO A 421 16.60 -4.60 19.78
CA PRO A 421 15.52 -4.17 20.67
C PRO A 421 15.44 -2.66 20.85
N TYR A 422 16.56 -1.93 20.66
CA TYR A 422 16.58 -0.46 20.75
C TYR A 422 15.84 0.23 19.60
N TRP A 423 15.64 -0.47 18.48
CA TRP A 423 14.92 0.03 17.31
C TRP A 423 13.53 -0.56 17.18
N LEU A 424 13.37 -1.84 17.52
CA LEU A 424 12.12 -2.55 17.32
C LEU A 424 11.02 -2.11 18.28
N ALA A 425 11.35 -1.76 19.53
CA ALA A 425 10.35 -1.25 20.47
C ALA A 425 10.06 0.23 20.17
N PRO A 426 8.81 0.61 19.83
CA PRO A 426 8.45 2.01 19.68
C PRO A 426 8.84 2.86 20.91
N PRO A 427 9.15 4.15 20.72
CA PRO A 427 9.73 5.05 21.73
C PRO A 427 8.75 5.46 22.85
N GLN A 428 7.65 4.72 23.04
CA GLN A 428 6.63 4.94 24.07
C GLN A 428 6.87 4.07 25.32
N GLY A 429 7.90 3.22 25.31
CA GLY A 429 8.34 2.46 26.48
C GLY A 429 7.47 1.24 26.79
N SER A 430 7.27 0.94 28.07
CA SER A 430 6.71 -0.33 28.56
C SER A 430 5.22 -0.54 28.28
N ILE A 431 4.50 0.47 27.80
CA ILE A 431 3.13 0.29 27.28
C ILE A 431 3.13 -0.53 25.99
N ILE A 432 4.24 -0.51 25.24
CA ILE A 432 4.45 -1.34 24.06
C ILE A 432 4.80 -2.75 24.53
N PRO A 433 4.00 -3.80 24.22
CA PRO A 433 4.24 -5.15 24.71
C PRO A 433 5.62 -5.70 24.33
N LEU A 434 6.11 -5.32 23.14
CA LEU A 434 7.43 -5.71 22.62
C LEU A 434 8.59 -5.28 23.53
N TRP A 435 8.41 -4.23 24.35
CA TRP A 435 9.40 -3.79 25.35
C TRP A 435 9.80 -4.91 26.33
N HIS A 436 8.86 -5.79 26.66
CA HIS A 436 9.06 -6.86 27.65
C HIS A 436 9.65 -8.14 27.06
N ARG A 437 9.78 -8.24 25.73
CA ARG A 437 10.15 -9.46 24.99
C ARG A 437 11.67 -9.74 25.00
N GLY A 438 12.36 -9.45 26.09
CA GLY A 438 13.81 -9.56 26.23
C GLY A 438 14.40 -10.92 25.79
N GLY A 439 15.70 -10.95 25.49
CA GLY A 439 16.39 -12.19 25.07
C GLY A 439 16.31 -12.54 23.59
N SER A 440 15.74 -11.65 22.77
CA SER A 440 15.70 -11.80 21.31
C SER A 440 17.13 -11.78 20.71
N PRO A 441 17.48 -12.72 19.81
CA PRO A 441 18.82 -12.83 19.26
C PRO A 441 19.11 -11.70 18.25
N ASN A 442 20.29 -11.08 18.38
CA ASN A 442 20.80 -10.10 17.43
C ASN A 442 21.85 -10.78 16.54
N TYR A 443 21.50 -11.03 15.28
CA TYR A 443 22.37 -11.61 14.24
C TYR A 443 22.03 -10.98 12.88
N GLN A 444 22.86 -11.21 11.85
CA GLN A 444 22.68 -10.58 10.54
C GLN A 444 22.93 -11.57 9.40
N PRO A 445 21.90 -12.30 8.95
CA PRO A 445 22.00 -13.14 7.77
C PRO A 445 21.99 -12.28 6.49
N LYS A 446 22.65 -12.76 5.42
CA LYS A 446 22.57 -12.16 4.09
C LYS A 446 21.40 -12.78 3.31
N PRO A 447 20.75 -12.07 2.36
CA PRO A 447 20.96 -10.68 1.91
C PRO A 447 20.72 -9.61 2.97
N LEU A 448 21.31 -8.41 2.78
CA LEU A 448 21.30 -7.31 3.76
C LEU A 448 20.82 -5.98 3.17
N ILE A 449 20.16 -5.19 4.02
CA ILE A 449 20.01 -3.74 3.84
C ILE A 449 21.19 -3.07 4.54
N CYS A 450 21.98 -2.33 3.78
CA CYS A 450 23.25 -1.77 4.23
C CYS A 450 23.26 -0.25 4.11
N ARG A 451 24.01 0.39 5.02
CA ARG A 451 24.40 1.79 4.84
C ARG A 451 25.45 1.92 3.73
N HIS A 452 25.57 3.11 3.19
CA HIS A 452 26.63 3.41 2.24
C HIS A 452 27.98 3.55 2.95
N ALA A 453 29.02 3.12 2.26
CA ALA A 453 30.41 3.36 2.65
C ALA A 453 30.84 4.82 2.47
N GLN A 454 30.19 5.53 1.55
CA GLN A 454 30.50 6.91 1.22
C GLN A 454 29.23 7.76 1.32
N ASP A 455 29.37 8.95 1.88
CA ASP A 455 28.34 9.98 1.79
C ASP A 455 28.30 10.54 0.35
N PRO A 456 27.13 10.64 -0.28
CA PRO A 456 27.01 11.04 -1.69
C PRO A 456 27.45 12.49 -1.95
N VAL A 457 27.25 13.41 -1.00
CA VAL A 457 27.70 14.81 -1.12
C VAL A 457 29.22 14.86 -1.05
N LYS A 458 29.82 14.14 -0.08
CA LYS A 458 31.28 14.06 0.06
C LYS A 458 31.92 13.34 -1.13
N ALA A 459 31.27 12.31 -1.67
CA ALA A 459 31.74 11.62 -2.87
C ALA A 459 31.81 12.57 -4.07
N TRP A 460 30.72 13.31 -4.33
CA TRP A 460 30.68 14.32 -5.38
C TRP A 460 31.73 15.42 -5.21
N ARG A 461 31.89 15.96 -4.00
CA ARG A 461 32.89 17.00 -3.71
C ARG A 461 34.32 16.50 -3.98
N ARG A 462 34.63 15.24 -3.65
CA ARG A 462 35.93 14.61 -3.97
C ARG A 462 36.14 14.43 -5.47
N GLU A 463 35.12 13.96 -6.19
CA GLU A 463 35.17 13.78 -7.65
C GLU A 463 35.40 15.12 -8.38
N ARG A 464 34.83 16.23 -7.88
CA ARG A 464 35.10 17.59 -8.42
C ARG A 464 36.50 18.12 -8.12
N GLN A 465 37.07 17.79 -6.96
CA GLN A 465 38.37 18.29 -6.52
C GLN A 465 39.55 17.48 -7.05
N ALA A 466 39.32 16.24 -7.47
CA ALA A 466 40.34 15.45 -8.15
C ALA A 466 40.77 16.18 -9.44
N PRO A 467 42.08 16.37 -9.70
CA PRO A 467 42.53 16.89 -10.98
C PRO A 467 41.96 15.99 -12.08
N ARG A 468 41.45 16.59 -13.18
CA ARG A 468 41.05 15.86 -14.40
C ARG A 468 42.30 15.17 -14.99
N THR A 469 42.77 14.10 -14.36
CA THR A 469 43.68 13.16 -14.98
C THR A 469 42.91 12.54 -16.14
N ARG A 470 43.56 12.50 -17.32
CA ARG A 470 43.05 11.78 -18.49
C ARG A 470 42.54 10.42 -18.03
N PRO A 471 41.45 9.89 -18.62
CA PRO A 471 40.99 8.55 -18.29
C PRO A 471 42.21 7.62 -18.39
N HIS A 472 42.61 7.04 -17.26
CA HIS A 472 43.46 5.87 -17.33
C HIS A 472 42.68 4.89 -18.20
N PRO A 473 43.27 4.36 -19.28
CA PRO A 473 42.60 3.28 -19.99
C PRO A 473 42.24 2.25 -18.92
N ALA A 474 40.97 1.86 -18.86
CA ALA A 474 40.61 0.66 -18.13
C ALA A 474 41.65 -0.38 -18.55
N SER A 475 42.43 -0.90 -17.61
CA SER A 475 43.31 -1.99 -17.99
C SER A 475 42.36 -3.14 -18.32
N ASP A 476 42.07 -3.29 -19.62
CA ASP A 476 41.36 -4.42 -20.21
C ASP A 476 42.20 -5.71 -20.10
N THR A 477 42.97 -5.84 -19.02
CA THR A 477 43.53 -7.10 -18.56
C THR A 477 42.40 -7.85 -17.86
N LYS A 478 41.37 -8.24 -18.63
CA LYS A 478 40.56 -9.40 -18.27
C LYS A 478 41.53 -10.56 -18.16
N LEU A 479 41.76 -11.00 -16.94
CA LEU A 479 42.63 -12.13 -16.66
C LEU A 479 41.98 -13.38 -17.28
N ASN A 480 42.54 -13.87 -18.38
CA ASN A 480 42.29 -15.22 -18.89
C ASN A 480 42.92 -16.25 -17.92
N ILE A 481 42.50 -16.26 -16.66
CA ILE A 481 42.92 -17.31 -15.73
C ILE A 481 41.95 -18.48 -15.94
N SER A 482 42.46 -19.53 -16.57
CA SER A 482 41.83 -20.85 -16.55
C SER A 482 42.00 -21.45 -15.14
N ILE A 483 41.28 -20.92 -14.15
CA ILE A 483 41.08 -21.63 -12.89
C ILE A 483 40.04 -22.72 -13.22
N PRO A 484 40.35 -24.02 -13.08
CA PRO A 484 39.34 -25.06 -13.21
C PRO A 484 38.22 -24.74 -12.21
N VAL A 485 36.98 -24.59 -12.67
CA VAL A 485 35.82 -24.56 -11.77
C VAL A 485 35.83 -25.92 -11.07
N PRO A 486 36.17 -26.01 -9.77
CA PRO A 486 36.24 -27.31 -9.11
C PRO A 486 34.85 -27.94 -9.10
N SER A 487 34.77 -29.26 -9.17
CA SER A 487 33.52 -30.02 -9.07
C SER A 487 32.72 -29.53 -7.86
N ILE A 488 31.57 -28.92 -8.14
CA ILE A 488 30.72 -28.25 -7.14
C ILE A 488 30.10 -29.32 -6.25
N SER A 489 30.62 -29.51 -5.03
CA SER A 489 29.97 -30.34 -4.02
C SER A 489 29.00 -29.46 -3.23
N LEU A 490 27.75 -29.29 -3.72
CA LEU A 490 26.68 -28.58 -3.01
C LEU A 490 26.21 -29.28 -1.71
N THR A 491 26.84 -30.40 -1.35
CA THR A 491 26.49 -31.27 -0.22
C THR A 491 27.42 -31.13 0.99
N ARG A 492 28.42 -30.23 0.97
CA ARG A 492 29.40 -30.13 2.06
C ARG A 492 29.01 -29.04 3.07
N PRO A 493 28.85 -29.34 4.37
CA PRO A 493 28.77 -28.29 5.38
C PRO A 493 30.10 -27.54 5.38
N VAL A 494 30.05 -26.22 5.19
CA VAL A 494 31.22 -25.35 5.29
C VAL A 494 31.71 -25.43 6.73
N THR A 495 32.82 -26.13 6.96
CA THR A 495 33.51 -26.14 8.26
C THR A 495 33.89 -24.71 8.62
N PRO A 496 33.44 -24.17 9.76
CA PRO A 496 33.92 -22.89 10.23
C PRO A 496 35.35 -23.05 10.72
N VAL A 497 36.28 -22.27 10.16
CA VAL A 497 37.57 -22.07 10.80
C VAL A 497 37.33 -21.19 12.03
N SER A 498 37.36 -21.79 13.21
CA SER A 498 37.43 -21.07 14.48
C SER A 498 38.85 -20.50 14.66
N PRO A 499 39.03 -19.24 15.12
CA PRO A 499 40.34 -18.75 15.55
C PRO A 499 40.82 -19.41 16.86
N PHE A 500 39.98 -20.23 17.50
CA PHE A 500 40.34 -21.03 18.68
C PHE A 500 40.11 -22.51 18.38
N GLY A 501 41.19 -23.26 18.22
CA GLY A 501 41.18 -24.66 17.83
C GLY A 501 40.55 -25.57 18.89
N THR A 502 39.28 -25.90 18.72
CA THR A 502 38.65 -27.12 19.28
C THR A 502 37.67 -27.69 18.26
N ALA A 503 37.89 -28.94 17.87
CA ALA A 503 37.07 -29.68 16.93
C ALA A 503 35.77 -30.15 17.61
N PHE A 504 34.61 -29.81 17.06
CA PHE A 504 33.34 -30.46 17.43
C PHE A 504 33.09 -31.66 16.51
N LEU A 505 32.65 -32.77 17.12
CA LEU A 505 32.34 -34.05 16.49
C LEU A 505 31.20 -33.94 15.45
N PRO A 506 31.13 -34.85 14.46
CA PRO A 506 30.15 -34.76 13.38
C PRO A 506 28.73 -35.00 13.91
N VAL A 507 27.86 -33.99 13.75
CA VAL A 507 26.42 -34.08 14.02
C VAL A 507 25.74 -34.74 12.79
N PRO A 508 24.72 -35.61 12.98
CA PRO A 508 24.06 -36.33 11.89
C PRO A 508 23.27 -35.39 10.95
N PRO A 509 22.76 -35.89 9.79
CA PRO A 509 22.04 -35.07 8.81
C PRO A 509 20.74 -34.46 9.38
N PRO A 510 20.15 -33.43 8.73
CA PRO A 510 19.18 -32.54 9.34
C PRO A 510 17.96 -33.28 9.85
N VAL A 511 17.73 -33.18 11.15
CA VAL A 511 16.43 -33.48 11.75
C VAL A 511 15.71 -32.14 11.80
N ARG A 512 14.81 -31.89 10.83
CA ARG A 512 13.73 -30.90 11.06
C ARG A 512 13.16 -31.21 12.44
N PRO A 513 12.96 -30.22 13.35
CA PRO A 513 12.30 -30.51 14.61
C PRO A 513 10.99 -31.25 14.28
N LEU A 514 10.91 -32.52 14.69
CA LEU A 514 9.78 -33.41 14.39
C LEU A 514 8.46 -32.90 15.01
N THR A 515 8.55 -31.84 15.82
CA THR A 515 7.42 -31.21 16.50
C THR A 515 7.66 -29.69 16.53
N PRO A 516 6.78 -28.87 15.94
CA PRO A 516 6.79 -27.43 16.17
C PRO A 516 6.68 -27.15 17.67
N LEU A 517 7.47 -26.19 18.17
CA LEU A 517 7.33 -25.69 19.54
C LEU A 517 5.90 -25.17 19.71
N THR A 518 5.04 -25.94 20.35
CA THR A 518 3.62 -25.64 20.37
C THR A 518 3.32 -24.70 21.53
N PRO A 519 2.72 -23.50 21.32
CA PRO A 519 2.37 -22.57 22.39
C PRO A 519 1.15 -23.04 23.22
N LEU A 520 0.63 -24.23 22.95
CA LEU A 520 -0.62 -24.73 23.49
C LEU A 520 -0.38 -25.57 24.75
N SER A 521 -1.08 -25.22 25.83
CA SER A 521 -1.11 -25.98 27.08
C SER A 521 -1.36 -27.47 26.85
N PRO A 522 -0.84 -28.37 27.72
CA PRO A 522 -1.11 -29.81 27.63
C PRO A 522 -2.61 -30.10 27.56
N ARG A 523 -2.99 -31.15 26.81
CA ARG A 523 -4.39 -31.50 26.56
C ARG A 523 -5.10 -31.83 27.88
N GLY A 524 -6.03 -30.97 28.28
CA GLY A 524 -7.02 -31.27 29.31
C GLY A 524 -8.18 -32.09 28.74
N PRO A 525 -8.98 -32.76 29.58
CA PRO A 525 -10.12 -33.54 29.12
C PRO A 525 -11.21 -32.63 28.53
N GLY A 526 -11.71 -32.97 27.33
CA GLY A 526 -12.83 -32.29 26.67
C GLY A 526 -12.47 -31.48 25.43
N ARG A 527 -13.52 -31.04 24.72
CA ARG A 527 -13.48 -30.24 23.48
C ARG A 527 -12.70 -28.94 23.65
N ARG A 528 -11.85 -28.58 22.68
CA ARG A 528 -11.20 -27.27 22.57
C ARG A 528 -11.87 -26.38 21.55
N ILE A 529 -11.80 -25.07 21.78
CA ILE A 529 -12.24 -24.04 20.85
C ILE A 529 -11.00 -23.24 20.44
N TYR A 530 -10.49 -23.52 19.25
CA TYR A 530 -9.40 -22.79 18.61
C TYR A 530 -9.93 -21.50 17.99
N ILE A 531 -9.18 -20.41 18.14
CA ILE A 531 -9.47 -19.13 17.47
C ILE A 531 -8.26 -18.78 16.61
N GLY A 532 -8.41 -18.89 15.30
CA GLY A 532 -7.40 -18.57 14.30
C GLY A 532 -7.71 -17.28 13.55
N PHE A 533 -6.70 -16.53 13.10
CA PHE A 533 -6.93 -15.39 12.21
C PHE A 533 -5.86 -15.18 11.15
N CYS A 534 -6.22 -14.47 10.08
CA CYS A 534 -5.28 -13.93 9.10
C CYS A 534 -5.61 -12.46 8.80
N SER A 535 -4.60 -11.60 8.78
CA SER A 535 -4.74 -10.15 8.56
C SER A 535 -3.40 -9.46 8.32
N SER A 536 -3.39 -8.43 7.45
CA SER A 536 -2.27 -7.46 7.34
C SER A 536 -2.46 -6.23 8.25
N GLY A 537 -3.67 -6.05 8.79
CA GLY A 537 -4.02 -4.98 9.72
C GLY A 537 -4.29 -5.49 11.14
N ASN A 538 -4.65 -4.58 12.05
CA ASN A 538 -4.90 -4.89 13.46
C ASN A 538 -6.36 -5.25 13.76
N VAL A 539 -7.27 -5.09 12.79
CA VAL A 539 -8.72 -5.27 12.99
C VAL A 539 -9.04 -6.71 13.38
N ALA A 540 -8.59 -7.71 12.63
CA ALA A 540 -8.86 -9.12 12.94
C ALA A 540 -8.34 -9.53 14.33
N ILE A 541 -7.18 -9.02 14.74
CA ILE A 541 -6.59 -9.28 16.06
C ILE A 541 -7.50 -8.77 17.18
N LYS A 542 -8.00 -7.53 17.03
CA LYS A 542 -8.95 -6.93 17.98
C LYS A 542 -10.26 -7.72 18.06
N LEU A 543 -10.79 -8.16 16.90
CA LEU A 543 -11.99 -8.98 16.81
C LEU A 543 -11.78 -10.33 17.52
N CYS A 544 -10.68 -11.03 17.26
CA CYS A 544 -10.33 -12.30 17.90
C CYS A 544 -10.19 -12.19 19.42
N LYS A 545 -9.54 -11.14 19.93
CA LYS A 545 -9.38 -10.93 21.38
C LYS A 545 -10.72 -10.78 22.07
N ARG A 546 -11.62 -9.98 21.50
CA ARG A 546 -12.97 -9.80 22.03
C ARG A 546 -13.77 -11.10 21.99
N LEU A 547 -13.73 -11.78 20.84
CA LEU A 547 -14.39 -13.07 20.66
C LEU A 547 -13.89 -14.13 21.67
N CYS A 548 -12.57 -14.18 21.88
CA CYS A 548 -11.94 -15.06 22.88
C CYS A 548 -12.44 -14.76 24.29
N ALA A 549 -12.43 -13.49 24.72
CA ALA A 549 -12.91 -13.11 26.04
C ALA A 549 -14.39 -13.48 26.25
N GLN A 550 -15.22 -13.26 25.24
CA GLN A 550 -16.64 -13.62 25.28
C GLN A 550 -16.86 -15.14 25.36
N LEU A 551 -16.12 -15.92 24.55
CA LEU A 551 -16.19 -17.39 24.57
C LEU A 551 -15.62 -17.98 25.86
N GLN A 552 -14.53 -17.41 26.39
CA GLN A 552 -13.93 -17.80 27.67
C GLN A 552 -14.93 -17.61 28.80
N HIS A 553 -15.54 -16.44 28.88
CA HIS A 553 -16.58 -16.15 29.87
C HIS A 553 -17.77 -17.14 29.74
N ALA A 554 -18.20 -17.43 28.51
CA ALA A 554 -19.26 -18.42 28.29
C ALA A 554 -18.87 -19.83 28.76
N CYS A 555 -17.62 -20.25 28.54
CA CYS A 555 -17.10 -21.55 29.00
C CYS A 555 -16.90 -21.59 30.52
N GLU A 556 -16.56 -20.47 31.17
CA GLU A 556 -16.52 -20.37 32.64
C GLU A 556 -17.92 -20.55 33.24
N VAL A 557 -18.95 -19.97 32.61
CA VAL A 557 -20.35 -20.11 33.02
C VAL A 557 -20.88 -21.53 32.74
N ASN A 558 -20.49 -22.12 31.61
CA ASN A 558 -20.87 -23.50 31.25
C ASN A 558 -19.65 -24.30 30.77
N PRO A 559 -18.95 -25.01 31.70
CA PRO A 559 -17.76 -25.79 31.38
C PRO A 559 -17.97 -26.92 30.35
N LYS A 560 -19.22 -27.32 30.08
CA LYS A 560 -19.54 -28.32 29.04
C LYS A 560 -19.27 -27.82 27.61
N LEU A 561 -19.17 -26.50 27.41
CA LEU A 561 -18.93 -25.90 26.09
C LEU A 561 -17.51 -26.20 25.56
N GLY A 562 -16.56 -26.42 26.46
CA GLY A 562 -15.17 -26.73 26.14
C GLY A 562 -14.19 -25.74 26.76
N THR A 563 -12.94 -25.79 26.30
CA THR A 563 -11.88 -24.86 26.73
C THR A 563 -11.44 -24.00 25.54
N VAL A 564 -11.47 -22.67 25.71
CA VAL A 564 -11.02 -21.74 24.69
C VAL A 564 -9.51 -21.64 24.69
N VAL A 565 -8.93 -21.84 23.52
CA VAL A 565 -7.50 -21.69 23.28
C VAL A 565 -7.19 -20.21 22.97
N PRO A 566 -6.10 -19.64 23.51
CA PRO A 566 -5.69 -18.28 23.18
C PRO A 566 -5.58 -18.07 21.66
N PRO A 567 -6.05 -16.93 21.11
CA PRO A 567 -6.03 -16.69 19.68
C PRO A 567 -4.63 -16.71 19.10
N CYS A 568 -4.49 -17.27 17.91
CA CYS A 568 -3.23 -17.31 17.17
C CYS A 568 -3.49 -17.04 15.68
N THR A 569 -2.43 -16.77 14.93
CA THR A 569 -2.54 -16.69 13.47
C THR A 569 -2.85 -18.06 12.89
N LEU A 570 -3.47 -18.12 11.72
CA LEU A 570 -3.76 -19.39 11.06
C LEU A 570 -2.49 -20.20 10.77
N ASN A 571 -1.39 -19.55 10.39
CA ASN A 571 -0.11 -20.24 10.18
C ASN A 571 0.47 -20.86 11.47
N ALA A 572 0.15 -20.29 12.64
CA ALA A 572 0.59 -20.82 13.92
C ALA A 572 -0.27 -22.01 14.42
N LEU A 573 -1.28 -22.43 13.65
CA LEU A 573 -2.17 -23.53 13.98
C LEU A 573 -1.93 -24.74 13.06
N PRO A 574 -1.08 -25.69 13.44
CA PRO A 574 -0.91 -26.94 12.71
C PRO A 574 -2.22 -27.72 12.66
N ILE A 575 -2.64 -28.08 11.45
CA ILE A 575 -3.87 -28.86 11.20
C ILE A 575 -3.88 -30.16 12.02
N SER A 576 -2.71 -30.78 12.25
CA SER A 576 -2.56 -32.02 13.03
C SER A 576 -2.87 -31.89 14.52
N MET A 577 -3.05 -30.69 15.06
CA MET A 577 -3.38 -30.45 16.47
C MET A 577 -4.87 -30.34 16.73
N ILE A 578 -5.67 -30.21 15.67
CA ILE A 578 -7.11 -30.04 15.78
C ILE A 578 -7.73 -31.42 15.63
N GLU A 579 -8.48 -31.83 16.65
CA GLU A 579 -9.15 -33.13 16.67
C GLU A 579 -10.63 -33.00 16.27
N SER A 580 -11.28 -34.14 16.01
CA SER A 580 -12.65 -34.17 15.49
C SER A 580 -13.72 -33.67 16.45
N ASP A 581 -13.46 -33.69 17.75
CA ASP A 581 -14.34 -33.12 18.76
C ASP A 581 -14.18 -31.60 18.93
N ASP A 582 -13.10 -31.02 18.41
CA ASP A 582 -12.73 -29.61 18.55
C ASP A 582 -13.53 -28.68 17.62
N VAL A 583 -13.47 -27.39 17.95
CA VAL A 583 -14.07 -26.30 17.18
C VAL A 583 -13.00 -25.30 16.75
N LEU A 584 -13.00 -24.92 15.47
CA LEU A 584 -12.13 -23.91 14.88
C LEU A 584 -12.92 -22.66 14.49
N VAL A 585 -12.69 -21.54 15.15
CA VAL A 585 -13.28 -20.25 14.81
C VAL A 585 -12.24 -19.39 14.11
N ILE A 586 -12.52 -18.97 12.88
CA ILE A 586 -11.59 -18.23 12.02
C ILE A 586 -12.07 -16.78 11.89
N VAL A 587 -11.17 -15.81 12.06
CA VAL A 587 -11.41 -14.42 11.66
C VAL A 587 -10.48 -14.09 10.48
N ALA A 588 -11.05 -13.95 9.29
CA ALA A 588 -10.29 -13.79 8.05
C ALA A 588 -10.47 -12.40 7.46
N SER A 589 -9.42 -11.58 7.52
CA SER A 589 -9.34 -10.33 6.74
C SER A 589 -8.93 -10.61 5.30
N THR A 590 -9.40 -9.79 4.36
CA THR A 590 -8.98 -9.84 2.96
C THR A 590 -7.97 -8.75 2.63
N THR A 591 -6.95 -9.08 1.81
CA THR A 591 -5.87 -8.13 1.47
C THR A 591 -5.59 -8.03 -0.02
N GLY A 592 -4.97 -6.92 -0.44
CA GLY A 592 -4.57 -6.70 -1.82
C GLY A 592 -5.75 -6.87 -2.79
N ARG A 593 -5.62 -7.82 -3.73
CA ARG A 593 -6.65 -8.14 -4.73
C ARG A 593 -7.53 -9.34 -4.34
N GLY A 594 -7.82 -9.49 -3.07
CA GLY A 594 -8.64 -10.62 -2.57
C GLY A 594 -7.83 -11.75 -1.94
N GLU A 595 -6.53 -11.57 -1.78
CA GLU A 595 -5.60 -12.59 -1.34
C GLU A 595 -5.73 -12.86 0.17
N ILE A 596 -5.52 -14.13 0.56
CA ILE A 596 -5.33 -14.54 1.95
C ILE A 596 -4.06 -13.85 2.49
N PRO A 597 -4.14 -13.14 3.62
CA PRO A 597 -2.98 -12.51 4.25
C PRO A 597 -1.84 -13.51 4.51
N GLN A 598 -0.60 -13.03 4.51
CA GLN A 598 0.59 -13.88 4.61
C GLN A 598 0.60 -14.79 5.85
N ASN A 599 0.05 -14.33 6.98
CA ASN A 599 -0.09 -15.09 8.23
C ASN A 599 -1.22 -16.15 8.22
N GLY A 600 -1.88 -16.38 7.08
CA GLY A 600 -2.78 -17.53 6.86
C GLY A 600 -2.49 -18.35 5.61
N LYS A 601 -1.51 -17.96 4.80
CA LYS A 601 -1.21 -18.62 3.53
C LYS A 601 -0.72 -20.06 3.70
N ALA A 602 0.16 -20.32 4.68
CA ALA A 602 0.68 -21.67 4.92
C ALA A 602 -0.40 -22.63 5.42
N PHE A 603 -1.36 -22.13 6.21
CA PHE A 603 -2.54 -22.88 6.61
C PHE A 603 -3.43 -23.24 5.41
N ALA A 604 -3.70 -22.27 4.54
CA ALA A 604 -4.45 -22.50 3.30
C ALA A 604 -3.75 -23.54 2.39
N ASP A 605 -2.44 -23.41 2.18
CA ASP A 605 -1.64 -24.36 1.41
C ASP A 605 -1.66 -25.77 2.04
N ALA A 606 -1.66 -25.85 3.38
CA ALA A 606 -1.74 -27.11 4.10
C ALA A 606 -3.12 -27.78 3.95
N LEU A 607 -4.21 -27.01 4.00
CA LEU A 607 -5.56 -27.51 3.69
C LEU A 607 -5.66 -28.00 2.24
N ALA A 608 -5.07 -27.27 1.30
CA ALA A 608 -5.07 -27.67 -0.11
C ALA A 608 -4.32 -29.00 -0.36
N ARG A 609 -3.24 -29.25 0.40
CA ARG A 609 -2.44 -30.49 0.31
C ARG A 609 -3.01 -31.66 1.09
N ASN A 610 -3.61 -31.41 2.26
CA ASN A 610 -4.03 -32.44 3.21
C ASN A 610 -5.49 -32.24 3.60
N LYS A 611 -6.37 -33.14 3.13
CA LYS A 611 -7.83 -33.06 3.36
C LYS A 611 -8.27 -33.52 4.76
N GLY A 612 -7.36 -34.04 5.59
CA GLY A 612 -7.68 -34.74 6.83
C GLY A 612 -8.03 -33.87 8.06
N LEU A 613 -8.36 -32.58 7.89
CA LEU A 613 -8.88 -31.78 9.00
C LEU A 613 -10.35 -32.15 9.23
N SER A 614 -10.59 -33.01 10.22
CA SER A 614 -11.94 -33.33 10.68
C SER A 614 -12.15 -32.57 11.99
N CYS A 615 -12.96 -31.51 11.98
CA CYS A 615 -13.38 -30.72 13.14
C CYS A 615 -14.62 -29.87 12.78
N ARG A 616 -15.24 -29.18 13.74
CA ARG A 616 -16.27 -28.19 13.43
C ARG A 616 -15.68 -26.79 13.28
N TYR A 617 -16.17 -25.95 12.38
CA TYR A 617 -15.62 -24.61 12.18
C TYR A 617 -16.64 -23.49 11.94
N ALA A 618 -16.25 -22.24 12.23
CA ALA A 618 -17.03 -21.04 11.93
C ALA A 618 -16.10 -19.93 11.42
N ILE A 619 -16.51 -19.17 10.40
CA ILE A 619 -15.69 -18.10 9.82
C ILE A 619 -16.38 -16.74 9.97
N PHE A 620 -15.66 -15.76 10.51
CA PHE A 620 -15.98 -14.34 10.46
C PHE A 620 -15.13 -13.69 9.37
N ALA A 621 -15.78 -13.22 8.31
CA ALA A 621 -15.12 -12.58 7.17
C ALA A 621 -15.10 -11.06 7.35
N ASN A 622 -13.91 -10.49 7.32
CA ASN A 622 -13.65 -9.07 7.51
C ASN A 622 -13.12 -8.44 6.21
N GLY A 623 -13.92 -7.62 5.54
CA GLY A 623 -13.60 -7.02 4.25
C GLY A 623 -14.29 -5.67 4.07
N SER A 624 -14.06 -4.98 2.95
CA SER A 624 -14.72 -3.70 2.65
C SER A 624 -15.49 -3.79 1.32
N LEU A 625 -16.76 -3.36 1.32
CA LEU A 625 -17.57 -3.28 0.09
C LEU A 625 -17.06 -2.22 -0.90
N GLU A 626 -16.06 -1.43 -0.50
CA GLU A 626 -15.27 -0.59 -1.42
C GLU A 626 -14.54 -1.43 -2.48
N TYR A 627 -14.24 -2.70 -2.17
CA TYR A 627 -13.61 -3.66 -3.08
C TYR A 627 -14.58 -4.81 -3.43
N PRO A 628 -15.64 -4.57 -4.22
CA PRO A 628 -16.72 -5.54 -4.42
C PRO A 628 -16.27 -6.84 -5.10
N ASP A 629 -15.31 -6.77 -6.02
CA ASP A 629 -14.78 -7.95 -6.73
C ASP A 629 -14.00 -8.90 -5.81
N THR A 630 -13.52 -8.39 -4.67
CA THR A 630 -12.64 -9.11 -3.75
C THR A 630 -13.19 -9.08 -2.32
N TYR A 631 -14.45 -8.67 -2.13
CA TYR A 631 -15.07 -8.52 -0.83
C TYR A 631 -15.09 -9.86 -0.10
N ASN A 632 -14.42 -9.94 1.06
CA ASN A 632 -14.31 -11.15 1.87
C ASN A 632 -13.69 -12.36 1.15
N GLN A 633 -12.98 -12.15 0.04
CA GLN A 633 -12.44 -13.23 -0.81
C GLN A 633 -11.52 -14.19 -0.05
N ALA A 634 -10.67 -13.70 0.87
CA ALA A 634 -9.80 -14.55 1.67
C ALA A 634 -10.58 -15.54 2.56
N ALA A 635 -11.69 -15.08 3.15
CA ALA A 635 -12.54 -15.92 3.97
C ALA A 635 -13.27 -16.97 3.13
N MET A 636 -13.69 -16.60 1.91
CA MET A 636 -14.31 -17.52 0.96
C MET A 636 -13.34 -18.61 0.49
N ASP A 637 -12.09 -18.27 0.24
CA ASP A 637 -11.06 -19.25 -0.15
C ASP A 637 -10.81 -20.26 0.98
N LEU A 638 -10.74 -19.79 2.23
CA LEU A 638 -10.62 -20.67 3.41
C LEU A 638 -11.84 -21.57 3.62
N GLU A 639 -13.04 -21.00 3.46
CA GLU A 639 -14.30 -21.73 3.51
C GLU A 639 -14.34 -22.87 2.46
N GLU A 640 -13.93 -22.57 1.23
CA GLU A 640 -13.86 -23.56 0.15
C GLU A 640 -12.87 -24.67 0.48
N LEU A 641 -11.67 -24.33 0.96
CA LEU A 641 -10.65 -25.30 1.34
C LEU A 641 -11.11 -26.23 2.48
N LEU A 642 -11.76 -25.68 3.51
CA LEU A 642 -12.30 -26.47 4.64
C LEU A 642 -13.44 -27.38 4.21
N SER A 643 -14.36 -26.88 3.37
CA SER A 643 -15.50 -27.64 2.88
C SER A 643 -15.15 -28.80 1.94
N LYS A 644 -13.98 -28.74 1.28
CA LYS A 644 -13.44 -29.84 0.46
C LYS A 644 -12.79 -30.95 1.30
N GLY A 645 -12.49 -30.68 2.57
CA GLY A 645 -11.98 -31.65 3.53
C GLY A 645 -13.08 -32.30 4.39
N ASP A 646 -12.69 -32.87 5.52
CA ASP A 646 -13.61 -33.54 6.47
C ASP A 646 -14.20 -32.59 7.53
N ALA A 647 -13.94 -31.28 7.43
CA ALA A 647 -14.39 -30.29 8.40
C ALA A 647 -15.86 -29.92 8.20
N GLN A 648 -16.61 -29.77 9.29
CA GLN A 648 -18.04 -29.46 9.28
C GLN A 648 -18.33 -28.05 9.78
N ARG A 649 -19.33 -27.37 9.22
CA ARG A 649 -19.72 -26.04 9.72
C ARG A 649 -20.37 -26.13 11.10
N LEU A 650 -19.89 -25.34 12.04
CA LEU A 650 -20.59 -25.03 13.29
C LEU A 650 -21.73 -24.05 13.02
N ILE A 651 -21.44 -22.97 12.29
CA ILE A 651 -22.40 -21.99 11.77
C ILE A 651 -21.93 -21.53 10.38
N GLY A 652 -22.82 -20.90 9.61
CA GLY A 652 -22.44 -20.30 8.32
C GLY A 652 -21.47 -19.13 8.49
N MET A 653 -20.61 -18.92 7.49
CA MET A 653 -19.70 -17.77 7.43
C MET A 653 -20.48 -16.46 7.60
N ARG A 654 -20.00 -15.60 8.50
CA ARG A 654 -20.59 -14.28 8.78
C ARG A 654 -19.72 -13.19 8.19
N GLU A 655 -20.31 -12.33 7.39
CA GLU A 655 -19.60 -11.27 6.70
C GLU A 655 -19.78 -9.92 7.36
N ALA A 656 -18.70 -9.16 7.42
CA ALA A 656 -18.68 -7.80 7.94
C ALA A 656 -18.04 -6.84 6.93
N ASP A 657 -18.62 -5.66 6.81
CA ASP A 657 -18.10 -4.55 6.01
C ASP A 657 -17.39 -3.54 6.91
N THR A 658 -16.05 -3.60 6.92
CA THR A 658 -15.20 -2.66 7.65
C THR A 658 -15.33 -1.22 7.13
N GLY A 659 -15.77 -1.02 5.88
CA GLY A 659 -16.07 0.31 5.35
C GLY A 659 -17.30 0.95 6.02
N ALA A 660 -18.24 0.13 6.50
CA ALA A 660 -19.43 0.59 7.22
C ALA A 660 -19.18 0.77 8.73
N GLU A 661 -18.42 -0.12 9.36
CA GLU A 661 -18.08 -0.06 10.80
C GLU A 661 -16.67 -0.64 11.04
N ASN A 662 -15.76 0.15 11.62
CA ASN A 662 -14.36 -0.27 11.84
C ASN A 662 -13.88 -0.09 13.30
N PRO A 663 -13.59 -1.18 14.04
CA PRO A 663 -13.91 -2.57 13.72
C PRO A 663 -15.43 -2.85 13.71
N PRO A 664 -15.90 -3.89 13.00
CA PRO A 664 -17.32 -4.21 12.88
C PRO A 664 -17.87 -4.92 14.13
N TRP A 665 -18.00 -4.18 15.23
CA TRP A 665 -18.38 -4.73 16.54
C TRP A 665 -19.80 -5.25 16.58
N SER A 666 -20.73 -4.59 15.90
CA SER A 666 -22.13 -4.99 15.88
C SER A 666 -22.32 -6.39 15.29
N ILE A 667 -21.66 -6.66 14.15
CA ILE A 667 -21.71 -7.94 13.45
C ILE A 667 -20.94 -9.02 14.21
N LEU A 668 -19.83 -8.68 14.86
CA LEU A 668 -19.09 -9.61 15.73
C LEU A 668 -19.96 -10.11 16.89
N GLY A 669 -20.76 -9.23 17.51
CA GLY A 669 -21.69 -9.63 18.57
C GLY A 669 -22.69 -10.68 18.09
N GLN A 670 -23.29 -10.45 16.91
CA GLN A 670 -24.22 -11.41 16.31
C GLN A 670 -23.55 -12.75 15.96
N PHE A 671 -22.30 -12.71 15.47
CA PHE A 671 -21.51 -13.92 15.20
C PHE A 671 -21.21 -14.71 16.48
N PHE A 672 -20.86 -14.01 17.57
CA PHE A 672 -20.64 -14.62 18.88
C PHE A 672 -21.91 -15.32 19.39
N ASP A 673 -23.06 -14.65 19.34
CA ASP A 673 -24.33 -15.23 19.82
C ASP A 673 -24.69 -16.50 19.06
N GLN A 674 -24.46 -16.53 17.74
CA GLN A 674 -24.68 -17.70 16.89
C GLN A 674 -23.71 -18.84 17.21
N CYS A 675 -22.41 -18.52 17.38
CA CYS A 675 -21.40 -19.50 17.80
C CYS A 675 -21.78 -20.12 19.15
N LEU A 676 -22.17 -19.29 20.13
CA LEU A 676 -22.53 -19.74 21.46
C LEU A 676 -23.78 -20.64 21.43
N ALA A 677 -24.81 -20.26 20.70
CA ALA A 677 -26.02 -21.07 20.55
C ALA A 677 -25.73 -22.43 19.89
N ALA A 678 -24.85 -22.47 18.88
CA ALA A 678 -24.43 -23.71 18.23
C ALA A 678 -23.58 -24.61 19.15
N LEU A 679 -22.68 -24.02 19.95
CA LEU A 679 -21.91 -24.74 20.96
C LEU A 679 -22.80 -25.35 22.05
N GLN A 680 -23.85 -24.63 22.47
CA GLN A 680 -24.82 -25.10 23.47
C GLN A 680 -25.69 -26.25 22.97
N LYS A 681 -26.06 -26.23 21.67
CA LYS A 681 -26.88 -27.30 21.05
C LYS A 681 -26.08 -28.57 20.75
N ALA A 682 -24.76 -28.45 20.56
CA ALA A 682 -23.89 -29.57 20.21
C ALA A 682 -23.56 -30.47 21.41
N SER A 683 -24.54 -31.26 21.85
CA SER A 683 -24.36 -32.39 22.78
C SER A 683 -23.64 -33.56 22.06
N PRO A 684 -22.80 -34.37 22.73
CA PRO A 684 -22.11 -35.50 22.10
C PRO A 684 -23.02 -36.67 21.66
N GLU A 685 -24.31 -36.63 22.02
CA GLU A 685 -25.23 -37.78 21.93
C GLU A 685 -26.34 -37.66 20.88
N ASP A 686 -26.43 -36.58 20.11
CA ASP A 686 -27.44 -36.43 19.03
C ASP A 686 -26.76 -36.38 17.65
N PRO A 687 -26.77 -37.49 16.88
CA PRO A 687 -26.38 -37.46 15.48
C PRO A 687 -27.57 -36.94 14.67
N GLU A 688 -27.76 -35.61 14.62
CA GLU A 688 -28.45 -35.06 13.46
C GLU A 688 -27.48 -35.08 12.28
N GLU A 689 -27.65 -36.08 11.42
CA GLU A 689 -27.12 -36.10 10.06
C GLU A 689 -27.65 -34.88 9.30
N SER A 690 -27.00 -33.73 9.46
CA SER A 690 -27.03 -32.70 8.42
C SER A 690 -26.12 -33.22 7.30
N PRO A 691 -26.64 -33.43 6.07
CA PRO A 691 -25.81 -33.93 4.99
C PRO A 691 -24.58 -33.04 4.83
N LEU A 692 -23.41 -33.65 4.58
CA LEU A 692 -22.19 -32.98 4.10
C LEU A 692 -22.55 -32.23 2.80
N GLN A 693 -23.16 -31.06 2.93
CA GLN A 693 -23.36 -30.16 1.81
C GLN A 693 -21.98 -29.64 1.48
N ARG A 694 -21.40 -30.17 0.39
CA ARG A 694 -20.32 -29.49 -0.31
C ARG A 694 -20.72 -28.04 -0.43
N VAL A 695 -19.98 -27.18 0.23
CA VAL A 695 -20.15 -25.75 0.06
C VAL A 695 -19.66 -25.46 -1.33
N THR A 696 -20.58 -25.39 -2.29
CA THR A 696 -20.32 -24.58 -3.46
C THR A 696 -19.99 -23.20 -2.94
N ARG A 697 -18.81 -22.66 -3.32
CA ARG A 697 -18.45 -21.25 -3.17
C ARG A 697 -19.76 -20.47 -3.25
N PRO A 698 -20.15 -19.65 -2.25
CA PRO A 698 -21.21 -18.71 -2.52
C PRO A 698 -20.67 -17.89 -3.67
N ALA A 699 -21.06 -18.25 -4.89
CA ALA A 699 -20.92 -17.39 -6.03
C ALA A 699 -21.71 -16.20 -5.55
N ARG A 700 -21.02 -15.17 -5.09
CA ARG A 700 -21.58 -13.85 -4.92
C ARG A 700 -21.64 -13.38 -6.34
N PRO A 701 -22.76 -13.67 -7.00
CA PRO A 701 -22.82 -13.37 -8.38
C PRO A 701 -22.76 -11.86 -8.43
N PHE A 702 -22.04 -11.34 -9.41
CA PHE A 702 -21.92 -9.90 -9.55
C PHE A 702 -23.30 -9.27 -9.37
N ASP A 703 -23.46 -8.45 -8.34
CA ASP A 703 -24.78 -7.95 -7.98
C ASP A 703 -25.17 -6.90 -9.02
N THR A 704 -26.09 -7.28 -9.91
CA THR A 704 -26.54 -6.39 -10.97
C THR A 704 -27.57 -5.38 -10.46
N ARG A 705 -28.17 -5.58 -9.27
CA ARG A 705 -29.26 -4.72 -8.75
C ARG A 705 -28.88 -3.25 -8.53
N PRO A 706 -27.66 -2.90 -8.07
CA PRO A 706 -27.25 -1.50 -7.96
C PRO A 706 -27.05 -0.83 -9.32
N TRP A 707 -26.95 -1.61 -10.40
CA TRP A 707 -26.80 -1.12 -11.76
C TRP A 707 -28.16 -0.98 -12.40
N PHE A 708 -28.36 0.09 -13.14
CA PHE A 708 -29.61 0.33 -13.84
C PHE A 708 -29.33 0.82 -15.26
N GLN A 709 -30.31 0.61 -16.13
CA GLN A 709 -30.29 1.17 -17.48
C GLN A 709 -30.79 2.60 -17.43
N ALA A 710 -29.99 3.53 -17.93
CA ALA A 710 -30.41 4.90 -18.17
C ALA A 710 -30.48 5.14 -19.68
N LYS A 711 -31.64 5.56 -20.18
CA LYS A 711 -31.81 5.80 -21.62
C LYS A 711 -31.18 7.14 -22.00
N VAL A 712 -30.56 7.20 -23.17
CA VAL A 712 -30.09 8.48 -23.68
C VAL A 712 -31.29 9.23 -24.25
N VAL A 713 -31.53 10.43 -23.75
CA VAL A 713 -32.67 11.26 -24.17
C VAL A 713 -32.19 12.32 -25.15
N GLY A 714 -32.85 12.36 -26.31
CA GLY A 714 -32.52 13.30 -27.37
C GLY A 714 -31.18 13.03 -28.02
N GLN A 715 -30.82 13.89 -28.97
CA GLN A 715 -29.50 13.86 -29.59
C GLN A 715 -28.48 14.56 -28.65
N PRO A 716 -27.27 13.99 -28.46
CA PRO A 716 -26.23 14.66 -27.68
C PRO A 716 -26.02 16.09 -28.18
N VAL A 717 -25.92 17.04 -27.27
CA VAL A 717 -25.62 18.42 -27.65
C VAL A 717 -24.14 18.50 -27.97
N MET A 718 -23.85 18.68 -29.24
CA MET A 718 -22.49 18.67 -29.80
C MET A 718 -21.87 20.07 -29.75
N GLY A 719 -20.58 20.14 -29.41
CA GLY A 719 -19.77 21.33 -29.67
C GLY A 719 -19.55 21.57 -31.17
N ALA A 720 -18.85 22.66 -31.51
CA ALA A 720 -18.60 23.06 -32.89
C ALA A 720 -17.63 22.14 -33.66
N ALA A 721 -16.90 21.25 -32.97
CA ALA A 721 -16.00 20.27 -33.56
C ALA A 721 -16.44 18.84 -33.25
N ALA A 722 -16.19 17.93 -34.20
CA ALA A 722 -16.55 16.52 -34.06
C ALA A 722 -15.82 15.83 -32.88
N ASP A 723 -14.59 16.25 -32.55
CA ASP A 723 -13.78 15.78 -31.42
C ASP A 723 -13.93 16.63 -30.13
N GLY A 724 -14.95 17.49 -30.12
CA GLY A 724 -15.28 18.35 -28.99
C GLY A 724 -15.92 17.62 -27.81
N MET A 725 -16.17 18.36 -26.75
CA MET A 725 -17.01 17.92 -25.63
C MET A 725 -18.47 17.79 -26.09
N LYS A 726 -19.19 16.83 -25.52
CA LYS A 726 -20.61 16.58 -25.79
C LYS A 726 -21.37 16.58 -24.48
N ARG A 727 -22.57 17.17 -24.45
CA ARG A 727 -23.50 16.96 -23.33
C ARG A 727 -24.44 15.81 -23.66
N VAL A 728 -24.50 14.84 -22.77
CA VAL A 728 -25.37 13.66 -22.88
C VAL A 728 -26.37 13.70 -21.74
N THR A 729 -27.65 13.62 -22.06
CA THR A 729 -28.74 13.55 -21.07
C THR A 729 -29.22 12.11 -20.96
N LEU A 730 -29.29 11.62 -19.72
CA LEU A 730 -29.73 10.29 -19.36
C LEU A 730 -31.04 10.36 -18.59
N ASP A 731 -32.01 9.54 -18.94
CA ASP A 731 -33.24 9.31 -18.18
C ASP A 731 -32.98 8.25 -17.10
N LEU A 732 -33.16 8.64 -15.84
CA LEU A 732 -32.97 7.78 -14.67
C LEU A 732 -34.30 7.21 -14.12
N GLY A 733 -35.44 7.55 -14.72
CA GLY A 733 -36.76 7.26 -14.14
C GLY A 733 -36.92 7.96 -12.79
N ASP A 734 -37.47 7.27 -11.78
CA ASP A 734 -37.77 7.88 -10.47
C ASP A 734 -36.54 8.05 -9.55
N ARG A 735 -35.32 7.78 -10.04
CA ARG A 735 -34.13 7.75 -9.19
C ARG A 735 -33.62 9.14 -8.86
N GLU A 736 -33.24 9.31 -7.59
CA GLU A 736 -32.59 10.53 -7.11
C GLU A 736 -31.07 10.38 -7.10
N TYR A 737 -30.38 11.51 -7.22
CA TYR A 737 -28.93 11.59 -7.17
C TYR A 737 -28.49 12.92 -6.54
N PRO A 738 -27.34 12.94 -5.83
CA PRO A 738 -26.84 14.15 -5.20
C PRO A 738 -26.16 15.09 -6.22
N THR A 739 -26.22 16.38 -5.94
CA THR A 739 -25.42 17.41 -6.64
C THR A 739 -23.93 17.13 -6.44
N MET A 740 -23.12 17.33 -7.49
CA MET A 740 -21.68 17.09 -7.47
C MET A 740 -21.27 15.64 -7.10
N GLY A 741 -22.18 14.67 -7.29
CA GLY A 741 -21.84 13.25 -7.28
C GLY A 741 -21.17 12.79 -8.58
N SER A 742 -20.87 11.50 -8.67
CA SER A 742 -20.36 10.85 -9.88
C SER A 742 -21.25 9.69 -10.32
N LEU A 743 -21.13 9.33 -11.60
CA LEU A 743 -21.82 8.22 -12.23
C LEU A 743 -20.77 7.24 -12.76
N TRP A 744 -20.85 5.99 -12.30
CA TRP A 744 -20.10 4.89 -12.87
C TRP A 744 -20.87 4.32 -14.06
N ILE A 745 -20.20 4.17 -15.20
CA ILE A 745 -20.79 3.62 -16.43
C ILE A 745 -19.98 2.40 -16.89
N LEU A 746 -20.68 1.31 -17.18
CA LEU A 746 -20.09 0.11 -17.79
C LEU A 746 -20.18 0.20 -19.31
N PRO A 747 -19.05 0.16 -20.05
CA PRO A 747 -19.08 -0.01 -21.49
C PRO A 747 -19.51 -1.46 -21.84
N PRO A 748 -20.55 -1.68 -22.66
CA PRO A 748 -21.01 -2.99 -23.03
C PRO A 748 -20.12 -3.61 -24.12
N ASN A 749 -20.15 -4.94 -24.20
CA ASN A 749 -19.52 -5.68 -25.30
C ASN A 749 -20.23 -5.42 -26.64
N SER A 750 -19.60 -5.71 -27.77
CA SER A 750 -20.29 -5.61 -29.06
C SER A 750 -21.28 -6.76 -29.25
N LYS A 751 -22.41 -6.52 -29.94
CA LYS A 751 -23.39 -7.57 -30.27
C LYS A 751 -22.76 -8.74 -31.03
N THR A 752 -21.76 -8.46 -31.87
CA THR A 752 -20.99 -9.48 -32.60
C THR A 752 -20.13 -10.35 -31.67
N LYS A 753 -19.46 -9.75 -30.67
CA LYS A 753 -18.71 -10.51 -29.66
C LYS A 753 -19.64 -11.39 -28.82
N VAL A 754 -20.75 -10.81 -28.36
CA VAL A 754 -21.76 -11.56 -27.58
C VAL A 754 -22.34 -12.70 -28.42
N SER A 755 -22.69 -12.46 -29.69
CA SER A 755 -23.21 -13.51 -30.59
C SER A 755 -22.20 -14.63 -30.80
N ARG A 756 -20.92 -14.31 -31.02
CA ARG A 756 -19.86 -15.33 -31.13
C ARG A 756 -19.72 -16.18 -29.88
N VAL A 757 -19.78 -15.57 -28.71
CA VAL A 757 -19.72 -16.28 -27.42
C VAL A 757 -20.97 -17.13 -27.21
N LEU A 758 -22.16 -16.61 -27.50
CA LEU A 758 -23.43 -17.35 -27.44
C LEU A 758 -23.41 -18.56 -28.39
N GLU A 759 -22.98 -18.37 -29.65
CA GLU A 759 -22.87 -19.45 -30.65
C GLU A 759 -21.86 -20.51 -30.23
N ALA A 760 -20.66 -20.10 -29.79
CA ALA A 760 -19.62 -21.03 -29.34
C ALA A 760 -20.08 -21.88 -28.15
N LEU A 761 -20.88 -21.30 -27.24
CA LEU A 761 -21.41 -21.99 -26.07
C LEU A 761 -22.77 -22.65 -26.31
N GLY A 762 -23.39 -22.50 -27.48
CA GLY A 762 -24.75 -22.97 -27.75
C GLY A 762 -25.79 -22.39 -26.77
N LEU A 763 -25.67 -21.10 -26.44
CA LEU A 763 -26.54 -20.37 -25.50
C LEU A 763 -27.62 -19.57 -26.24
N ARG A 764 -28.84 -19.55 -25.69
CA ARG A 764 -29.90 -18.63 -26.12
C ARG A 764 -29.83 -17.36 -25.27
N SER A 765 -29.97 -16.21 -25.91
CA SER A 765 -29.81 -14.90 -25.26
C SER A 765 -30.87 -14.64 -24.17
N GLU A 766 -32.01 -15.31 -24.24
CA GLU A 766 -33.19 -15.13 -23.38
C GLU A 766 -33.15 -16.00 -22.12
N GLU A 767 -32.16 -16.89 -22.00
CA GLU A 767 -31.98 -17.69 -20.79
C GLU A 767 -31.69 -16.77 -19.60
N VAL A 768 -32.39 -16.96 -18.48
CA VAL A 768 -32.26 -16.13 -17.29
C VAL A 768 -31.22 -16.74 -16.35
N LEU A 769 -30.30 -15.92 -15.87
CA LEU A 769 -29.32 -16.31 -14.87
C LEU A 769 -29.87 -16.13 -13.47
N THR A 770 -29.50 -17.02 -12.56
CA THR A 770 -29.85 -16.93 -11.13
C THR A 770 -28.86 -16.02 -10.37
N LEU A 771 -28.52 -14.86 -10.95
CA LEU A 771 -27.70 -13.82 -10.30
C LEU A 771 -28.59 -12.75 -9.65
N PRO A 772 -28.14 -11.99 -8.63
CA PRO A 772 -28.91 -10.88 -8.10
C PRO A 772 -29.27 -9.88 -9.20
N GLY A 773 -30.56 -9.64 -9.38
CA GLY A 773 -31.13 -8.85 -10.49
C GLY A 773 -31.62 -9.68 -11.68
N GLU A 774 -31.43 -11.01 -11.64
CA GLU A 774 -31.92 -12.01 -12.60
C GLU A 774 -31.70 -11.60 -14.08
N PRO A 775 -30.48 -11.21 -14.48
CA PRO A 775 -30.22 -10.80 -15.86
C PRO A 775 -30.36 -11.99 -16.80
N THR A 776 -30.77 -11.74 -18.05
CA THR A 776 -30.60 -12.77 -19.09
C THR A 776 -29.11 -12.99 -19.38
N VAL A 777 -28.74 -14.15 -19.91
CA VAL A 777 -27.38 -14.46 -20.35
C VAL A 777 -26.89 -13.43 -21.35
N GLY A 778 -27.74 -13.09 -22.32
CA GLY A 778 -27.43 -12.04 -23.28
C GLY A 778 -27.14 -10.73 -22.57
N ASP A 779 -27.95 -10.35 -21.58
CA ASP A 779 -27.77 -9.14 -20.80
C ASP A 779 -26.45 -9.11 -20.04
N PHE A 780 -26.12 -10.23 -19.38
CA PHE A 780 -24.90 -10.39 -18.61
C PHE A 780 -23.65 -10.33 -19.47
N LEU A 781 -23.61 -11.10 -20.55
CA LEU A 781 -22.50 -11.07 -21.52
C LEU A 781 -22.39 -9.71 -22.19
N GLN A 782 -23.50 -9.01 -22.40
CA GLN A 782 -23.50 -7.71 -23.04
C GLN A 782 -23.01 -6.60 -22.09
N ARG A 783 -23.38 -6.62 -20.81
CA ARG A 783 -23.27 -5.45 -19.92
C ARG A 783 -22.33 -5.61 -18.73
N PHE A 784 -22.08 -6.83 -18.29
CA PHE A 784 -21.43 -7.10 -17.00
C PHE A 784 -20.15 -7.92 -17.13
N ALA A 785 -20.07 -8.88 -18.06
CA ALA A 785 -18.88 -9.70 -18.28
C ALA A 785 -17.83 -8.99 -19.15
N ASP A 786 -16.56 -9.01 -18.76
CA ASP A 786 -15.45 -8.50 -19.57
C ASP A 786 -14.92 -9.61 -20.49
N LEU A 787 -15.36 -9.62 -21.75
CA LEU A 787 -15.00 -10.66 -22.72
C LEU A 787 -13.58 -10.50 -23.29
N GLU A 788 -12.93 -9.35 -23.04
CA GLU A 788 -11.55 -9.08 -23.47
C GLU A 788 -10.51 -9.58 -22.44
N GLN A 789 -10.97 -10.06 -21.30
CA GLN A 789 -10.15 -10.65 -20.25
C GLN A 789 -10.31 -12.18 -20.23
N PRO A 790 -9.32 -12.92 -19.71
CA PRO A 790 -9.45 -14.37 -19.51
C PRO A 790 -10.46 -14.72 -18.40
N PHE A 791 -10.94 -15.96 -18.37
CA PHE A 791 -11.76 -16.45 -17.27
C PHE A 791 -11.01 -16.33 -15.93
N LYS A 792 -11.73 -15.99 -14.85
CA LYS A 792 -11.19 -15.89 -13.48
C LYS A 792 -10.56 -17.21 -13.01
N SER A 793 -11.09 -18.33 -13.49
CA SER A 793 -10.71 -19.68 -13.12
C SER A 793 -11.08 -20.66 -14.22
N ALA A 794 -10.36 -21.77 -14.31
CA ALA A 794 -10.70 -22.92 -15.14
C ALA A 794 -11.46 -24.04 -14.39
N THR A 795 -11.67 -23.89 -13.07
CA THR A 795 -12.25 -24.94 -12.21
C THR A 795 -13.63 -25.39 -12.66
N TRP A 796 -14.43 -24.48 -13.23
CA TRP A 796 -15.75 -24.80 -13.76
C TRP A 796 -15.70 -25.78 -14.95
N ALA A 797 -14.55 -25.91 -15.62
CA ALA A 797 -14.37 -26.71 -16.83
C ALA A 797 -13.50 -27.97 -16.64
N GLU A 798 -13.11 -28.30 -15.41
CA GLU A 798 -12.24 -29.44 -15.09
C GLU A 798 -12.82 -30.79 -15.60
N ASP A 799 -14.12 -30.96 -15.46
CA ASP A 799 -14.82 -32.19 -15.87
C ASP A 799 -15.16 -32.24 -17.38
N LEU A 800 -14.80 -31.20 -18.14
CA LEU A 800 -15.11 -31.08 -19.58
C LEU A 800 -14.03 -31.66 -20.51
N SER A 801 -12.95 -32.23 -19.97
CA SER A 801 -11.85 -32.83 -20.74
C SER A 801 -11.30 -31.92 -21.85
N ILE A 802 -11.14 -30.62 -21.56
CA ILE A 802 -10.66 -29.61 -22.52
C ILE A 802 -9.15 -29.75 -22.73
N THR A 803 -8.70 -29.82 -23.98
CA THR A 803 -7.26 -29.82 -24.32
C THR A 803 -6.68 -28.42 -24.15
N GLY A 804 -5.66 -28.25 -23.30
CA GLY A 804 -5.06 -26.94 -23.02
C GLY A 804 -5.94 -26.05 -22.11
N LEU A 805 -6.49 -26.64 -21.05
CA LEU A 805 -7.37 -25.98 -20.06
C LEU A 805 -6.79 -24.66 -19.51
N GLU A 806 -5.47 -24.57 -19.40
CA GLU A 806 -4.73 -23.38 -18.96
C GLU A 806 -4.91 -22.16 -19.89
N ASN A 807 -5.37 -22.36 -21.12
CA ASN A 807 -5.63 -21.26 -22.04
C ASN A 807 -6.87 -20.46 -21.65
N LEU A 808 -7.85 -21.06 -20.97
CA LEU A 808 -9.05 -20.36 -20.48
C LEU A 808 -8.70 -19.25 -19.48
N THR A 809 -7.60 -19.41 -18.73
CA THR A 809 -7.13 -18.42 -17.75
C THR A 809 -6.02 -17.50 -18.27
N LYS A 810 -5.58 -17.68 -19.53
CA LYS A 810 -4.49 -16.90 -20.15
C LYS A 810 -4.93 -16.04 -21.33
N LEU A 811 -5.91 -16.49 -22.11
CA LEU A 811 -6.37 -15.82 -23.32
C LEU A 811 -7.73 -15.15 -23.08
N PRO A 812 -8.06 -14.06 -23.79
CA PRO A 812 -9.38 -13.43 -23.73
C PRO A 812 -10.52 -14.45 -23.92
N ILE A 813 -11.64 -14.26 -23.23
CA ILE A 813 -12.81 -15.14 -23.35
C ILE A 813 -13.25 -15.23 -24.82
N GLU A 814 -13.26 -14.12 -25.55
CA GLU A 814 -13.66 -14.12 -26.96
C GLU A 814 -12.79 -14.99 -27.88
N ASP A 815 -11.55 -15.26 -27.48
CA ASP A 815 -10.60 -16.08 -28.25
C ASP A 815 -10.54 -17.53 -27.74
N SER A 816 -10.81 -17.75 -26.46
CA SER A 816 -10.71 -19.06 -25.81
C SER A 816 -12.03 -19.82 -25.70
N VAL A 817 -13.18 -19.14 -25.85
CA VAL A 817 -14.52 -19.75 -25.71
C VAL A 817 -14.75 -20.94 -26.66
N HIS A 818 -14.10 -20.94 -27.83
CA HIS A 818 -14.20 -22.02 -28.81
C HIS A 818 -13.58 -23.35 -28.33
N LEU A 819 -12.76 -23.32 -27.26
CA LEU A 819 -12.21 -24.52 -26.64
C LEU A 819 -13.26 -25.28 -25.80
N VAL A 820 -14.38 -24.64 -25.47
CA VAL A 820 -15.44 -25.23 -24.66
C VAL A 820 -16.27 -26.21 -25.51
N PRO A 821 -16.36 -27.50 -25.14
CA PRO A 821 -17.05 -28.49 -25.96
C PRO A 821 -18.56 -28.27 -25.95
N SER A 822 -19.24 -28.57 -27.07
CA SER A 822 -20.69 -28.33 -27.24
C SER A 822 -21.60 -29.05 -26.23
N HIS A 823 -21.11 -30.08 -25.56
CA HIS A 823 -21.83 -30.85 -24.55
C HIS A 823 -21.62 -30.36 -23.11
N TRP A 824 -21.00 -29.19 -22.91
CA TRP A 824 -20.63 -28.69 -21.57
C TRP A 824 -21.80 -28.57 -20.58
N ARG A 825 -23.01 -28.32 -21.08
CA ARG A 825 -24.24 -28.18 -20.27
C ARG A 825 -24.62 -29.47 -19.53
N GLN A 826 -24.08 -30.62 -19.92
CA GLN A 826 -24.31 -31.87 -19.21
C GLN A 826 -23.63 -31.88 -17.83
N THR A 827 -22.61 -31.04 -17.64
CA THR A 827 -21.73 -31.06 -16.46
C THR A 827 -21.66 -29.71 -15.74
N VAL A 828 -21.85 -28.60 -16.44
CA VAL A 828 -21.69 -27.25 -15.89
C VAL A 828 -22.98 -26.46 -16.00
N THR A 829 -23.39 -25.83 -14.90
CA THR A 829 -24.54 -24.92 -14.89
C THR A 829 -24.20 -23.60 -15.56
N LEU A 830 -25.19 -23.00 -16.20
CA LEU A 830 -25.08 -21.69 -16.84
C LEU A 830 -24.57 -20.59 -15.89
N ASP A 831 -25.07 -20.55 -14.65
CA ASP A 831 -24.65 -19.57 -13.64
C ASP A 831 -23.17 -19.73 -13.25
N ALA A 832 -22.68 -20.97 -13.12
CA ALA A 832 -21.28 -21.24 -12.81
C ALA A 832 -20.33 -20.77 -13.94
N LEU A 833 -20.73 -20.98 -15.20
CA LEU A 833 -19.99 -20.49 -16.36
C LEU A 833 -19.97 -18.96 -16.41
N CYS A 834 -21.11 -18.29 -16.19
CA CYS A 834 -21.16 -16.83 -16.21
C CYS A 834 -20.39 -16.20 -15.03
N ASN A 835 -20.46 -16.78 -13.83
CA ASN A 835 -19.74 -16.29 -12.66
C ASN A 835 -18.21 -16.39 -12.77
N SER A 836 -17.70 -17.33 -13.57
CA SER A 836 -16.27 -17.46 -13.83
C SER A 836 -15.72 -16.39 -14.77
N MET A 837 -16.58 -15.59 -15.42
CA MET A 837 -16.17 -14.47 -16.26
C MET A 837 -15.82 -13.23 -15.40
N PRO A 838 -14.71 -12.52 -15.69
CA PRO A 838 -14.39 -11.22 -15.08
C PRO A 838 -15.47 -10.19 -15.38
N THR A 839 -15.56 -9.17 -14.54
CA THR A 839 -16.56 -8.09 -14.65
C THR A 839 -15.94 -6.87 -15.32
N ILE A 840 -16.75 -6.15 -16.10
CA ILE A 840 -16.31 -4.93 -16.77
C ILE A 840 -15.95 -3.86 -15.73
N GLN A 841 -14.75 -3.30 -15.84
CA GLN A 841 -14.34 -2.19 -14.96
C GLN A 841 -15.11 -0.89 -15.33
N PRO A 842 -15.80 -0.24 -14.38
CA PRO A 842 -16.57 0.97 -14.65
C PRO A 842 -15.68 2.17 -14.96
N ARG A 843 -16.24 3.12 -15.73
CA ARG A 843 -15.66 4.45 -15.94
C ARG A 843 -16.47 5.47 -15.16
N GLU A 844 -15.77 6.34 -14.44
CA GLU A 844 -16.39 7.38 -13.62
C GLU A 844 -16.54 8.69 -14.38
N TYR A 845 -17.71 9.31 -14.24
CA TYR A 845 -18.05 10.61 -14.82
C TYR A 845 -18.66 11.50 -13.75
N SER A 846 -18.15 12.71 -13.58
CA SER A 846 -18.77 13.72 -12.73
C SER A 846 -20.13 14.12 -13.31
N ILE A 847 -21.14 14.22 -12.45
CA ILE A 847 -22.50 14.56 -12.84
C ILE A 847 -22.58 16.05 -13.20
N ALA A 848 -23.23 16.39 -14.32
CA ALA A 848 -23.29 17.74 -14.86
C ALA A 848 -24.58 18.52 -14.55
N SER A 849 -25.46 17.95 -13.73
CA SER A 849 -26.77 18.51 -13.37
C SER A 849 -27.07 18.39 -11.88
N ASP A 850 -28.08 19.13 -11.43
CA ASP A 850 -28.63 19.02 -10.08
C ASP A 850 -29.89 18.13 -10.05
N GLY A 851 -29.88 17.09 -9.21
CA GLY A 851 -30.96 16.11 -9.15
C GLY A 851 -32.29 16.65 -8.63
N SER A 852 -32.28 17.73 -7.84
CA SER A 852 -33.52 18.38 -7.40
C SER A 852 -34.14 19.29 -8.47
N ARG A 853 -33.34 19.75 -9.44
CA ARG A 853 -33.80 20.57 -10.56
C ARG A 853 -34.37 19.74 -11.70
N THR A 854 -33.75 18.61 -11.99
CA THR A 854 -34.09 17.75 -13.13
C THR A 854 -35.26 16.80 -12.87
N LYS A 855 -35.73 16.73 -11.61
CA LYS A 855 -36.84 15.87 -11.20
C LYS A 855 -38.16 16.46 -11.67
N CYS A 856 -38.87 15.73 -12.53
CA CYS A 856 -40.19 16.07 -13.04
C CYS A 856 -41.23 15.02 -12.60
N ALA A 857 -42.51 15.28 -12.87
CA ALA A 857 -43.59 14.33 -12.57
C ALA A 857 -43.45 13.00 -13.34
N ASP A 858 -42.80 13.04 -14.53
CA ASP A 858 -42.64 11.89 -15.43
C ASP A 858 -41.26 11.19 -15.29
N GLY A 859 -40.43 11.57 -14.31
CA GLY A 859 -39.11 11.01 -14.06
C GLY A 859 -38.01 12.06 -13.82
N ASN A 860 -36.78 11.59 -13.63
CA ASN A 860 -35.60 12.40 -13.34
C ASN A 860 -34.54 12.20 -14.42
N THR A 861 -33.96 13.28 -14.89
CA THR A 861 -32.90 13.26 -15.90
C THR A 861 -31.55 13.65 -15.30
N LEU A 862 -30.47 13.25 -15.95
CA LEU A 862 -29.10 13.54 -15.52
C LEU A 862 -28.25 13.89 -16.72
N ASP A 863 -27.53 15.00 -16.63
CA ASP A 863 -26.60 15.42 -17.67
C ASP A 863 -25.17 14.98 -17.34
N LEU A 864 -24.42 14.61 -18.37
CA LEU A 864 -22.98 14.38 -18.33
C LEU A 864 -22.29 15.30 -19.34
N LEU A 865 -21.07 15.75 -19.03
CA LEU A 865 -20.17 16.34 -20.02
C LEU A 865 -19.07 15.35 -20.36
N VAL A 866 -19.03 14.92 -21.61
CA VAL A 866 -18.13 13.86 -22.03
C VAL A 866 -17.18 14.35 -23.13
N GLN A 867 -15.88 14.18 -22.90
CA GLN A 867 -14.86 14.53 -23.88
C GLN A 867 -14.69 13.40 -24.91
N HIS A 868 -14.76 13.74 -26.20
CA HIS A 868 -14.38 12.79 -27.25
C HIS A 868 -12.85 12.62 -27.33
N HIS A 869 -12.38 11.37 -27.41
CA HIS A 869 -10.97 11.01 -27.61
C HIS A 869 -10.87 10.06 -28.80
N THR A 870 -10.25 10.50 -29.90
CA THR A 870 -9.98 9.66 -31.06
C THR A 870 -9.20 8.40 -30.68
N ASN A 871 -9.64 7.24 -31.13
CA ASN A 871 -9.15 5.90 -30.76
C ASN A 871 -9.35 5.51 -29.28
N GLY A 872 -10.02 6.33 -28.47
CA GLY A 872 -10.30 6.03 -27.07
C GLY A 872 -11.29 4.88 -26.92
N ARG A 873 -10.98 3.91 -26.05
CA ARG A 873 -11.83 2.72 -25.82
C ARG A 873 -13.26 3.08 -25.38
N PHE A 874 -13.43 4.18 -24.65
CA PHE A 874 -14.75 4.61 -24.16
C PHE A 874 -15.35 5.72 -25.04
N SER A 875 -14.66 6.84 -25.24
CA SER A 875 -15.30 7.98 -25.90
C SER A 875 -15.41 7.84 -27.43
N ASP A 876 -14.54 7.09 -28.09
CA ASP A 876 -14.66 6.84 -29.53
C ASP A 876 -15.53 5.62 -29.85
N ARG A 877 -15.34 4.52 -29.11
CA ARG A 877 -16.08 3.28 -29.38
C ARG A 877 -17.44 3.24 -28.70
N TYR A 878 -17.59 3.76 -27.49
CA TYR A 878 -18.82 3.60 -26.71
C TYR A 878 -19.76 4.81 -26.75
N LEU A 879 -19.28 6.05 -26.70
CA LEU A 879 -20.18 7.22 -26.88
C LEU A 879 -20.73 7.32 -28.31
N ASN A 880 -20.00 6.86 -29.33
CA ASN A 880 -20.55 6.73 -30.68
C ASN A 880 -21.57 5.57 -30.78
N CYS A 881 -21.65 4.70 -29.77
CA CYS A 881 -22.63 3.61 -29.70
C CYS A 881 -23.92 3.98 -28.97
N PHE A 882 -24.12 5.23 -28.51
CA PHE A 882 -25.45 5.64 -28.03
C PHE A 882 -26.53 5.46 -29.10
N GLU A 883 -26.18 5.71 -30.36
CA GLU A 883 -27.02 5.44 -31.53
C GLU A 883 -27.30 3.93 -31.72
N THR A 884 -26.39 3.05 -31.26
CA THR A 884 -26.45 1.60 -31.44
C THR A 884 -27.18 0.86 -30.32
N PHE A 885 -27.15 1.37 -29.08
CA PHE A 885 -27.69 0.69 -27.88
C PHE A 885 -28.85 1.41 -27.19
N GLY A 886 -29.04 2.72 -27.38
CA GLY A 886 -30.16 3.50 -26.82
C GLY A 886 -30.20 3.69 -25.29
N ALA A 887 -29.39 2.94 -24.52
CA ALA A 887 -29.28 3.05 -23.06
C ALA A 887 -27.87 2.67 -22.58
N VAL A 888 -27.53 3.09 -21.35
CA VAL A 888 -26.27 2.77 -20.68
C VAL A 888 -26.50 2.10 -19.33
N THR A 889 -25.62 1.16 -19.01
CA THR A 889 -25.57 0.53 -17.69
C THR A 889 -24.77 1.41 -16.73
N CYS A 890 -25.40 1.89 -15.66
CA CYS A 890 -24.76 2.82 -14.75
C CYS A 890 -25.14 2.64 -13.28
N LYS A 891 -24.35 3.27 -12.40
CA LYS A 891 -24.52 3.29 -10.93
C LYS A 891 -24.13 4.66 -10.39
N ILE A 892 -24.96 5.24 -9.53
CA ILE A 892 -24.72 6.55 -8.90
C ILE A 892 -23.75 6.40 -7.71
N ARG A 893 -22.82 7.34 -7.57
CA ARG A 893 -21.81 7.40 -6.51
C ARG A 893 -21.83 8.77 -5.81
N PRO A 894 -22.24 8.82 -4.53
CA PRO A 894 -22.12 10.01 -3.69
C PRO A 894 -20.64 10.38 -3.43
N SER A 895 -20.35 11.67 -3.24
CA SER A 895 -19.01 12.16 -2.87
C SER A 895 -19.13 13.10 -1.67
N ALA A 896 -18.76 12.63 -0.48
CA ALA A 896 -19.02 13.33 0.78
C ALA A 896 -18.41 14.76 0.82
N HIS A 897 -17.19 14.94 0.31
CA HIS A 897 -16.50 16.23 0.28
C HIS A 897 -17.06 17.20 -0.77
N LEU A 898 -17.48 16.71 -1.94
CA LEU A 898 -18.09 17.55 -2.98
C LEU A 898 -19.53 17.93 -2.61
N GLU A 899 -20.25 17.03 -1.96
CA GLU A 899 -21.56 17.33 -1.38
C GLU A 899 -21.49 18.40 -0.31
N GLU A 900 -20.41 18.46 0.48
CA GLU A 900 -20.22 19.53 1.46
C GLU A 900 -20.11 20.89 0.77
N ILE A 901 -19.41 21.00 -0.36
CA ILE A 901 -19.35 22.22 -1.17
C ILE A 901 -20.73 22.60 -1.72
N ALA A 902 -21.50 21.63 -2.20
CA ALA A 902 -22.86 21.87 -2.69
C ALA A 902 -23.81 22.31 -1.56
N ARG A 903 -23.68 21.71 -0.36
CA ARG A 903 -24.51 22.03 0.81
C ARG A 903 -24.14 23.34 1.49
N ASN A 904 -22.87 23.72 1.49
CA ASN A 904 -22.40 24.93 2.17
C ASN A 904 -22.82 26.17 1.38
N GLN A 905 -23.58 27.07 2.02
CA GLN A 905 -24.15 28.23 1.34
C GLN A 905 -23.94 29.54 2.07
N ASP A 906 -23.00 29.56 3.01
CA ASP A 906 -22.79 30.72 3.87
C ASP A 906 -21.54 31.50 3.46
N VAL A 907 -20.69 30.90 2.61
CA VAL A 907 -19.39 31.48 2.22
C VAL A 907 -19.21 31.54 0.69
N PRO A 908 -18.42 32.49 0.15
CA PRO A 908 -18.13 32.57 -1.28
C PRO A 908 -17.43 31.30 -1.79
N THR A 909 -17.52 31.03 -3.09
CA THR A 909 -16.85 29.87 -3.70
C THR A 909 -15.95 30.29 -4.86
N ILE A 910 -14.69 29.86 -4.86
CA ILE A 910 -13.75 30.04 -5.97
C ILE A 910 -13.64 28.72 -6.72
N ILE A 911 -13.88 28.73 -8.01
CA ILE A 911 -13.94 27.52 -8.83
C ILE A 911 -12.95 27.63 -9.97
N PHE A 912 -12.11 26.60 -10.13
CA PHE A 912 -11.28 26.42 -11.31
C PHE A 912 -11.63 25.12 -12.02
N THR A 913 -11.76 25.19 -13.34
CA THR A 913 -12.07 24.00 -14.11
C THR A 913 -11.47 24.01 -15.51
N THR A 914 -11.20 22.81 -16.03
CA THR A 914 -10.82 22.65 -17.43
C THR A 914 -11.63 21.58 -18.15
N GLY A 915 -12.07 21.87 -19.37
CA GLY A 915 -12.79 20.94 -20.24
C GLY A 915 -14.02 20.34 -19.56
N SER A 916 -14.09 19.01 -19.50
CA SER A 916 -15.18 18.25 -18.87
C SER A 916 -15.31 18.47 -17.37
N GLY A 917 -14.31 19.05 -16.70
CA GLY A 917 -14.45 19.46 -15.31
C GLY A 917 -15.54 20.51 -15.08
N MET A 918 -16.10 21.09 -16.15
CA MET A 918 -17.27 21.97 -16.07
C MET A 918 -18.54 21.22 -15.62
N ALA A 919 -18.55 19.88 -15.66
CA ALA A 919 -19.69 19.08 -15.24
C ALA A 919 -20.12 19.36 -13.80
N PRO A 920 -19.31 19.08 -12.75
CA PRO A 920 -19.72 19.32 -11.38
C PRO A 920 -20.04 20.79 -11.11
N VAL A 921 -19.40 21.71 -11.82
CA VAL A 921 -19.66 23.16 -11.74
C VAL A 921 -21.08 23.48 -12.24
N ARG A 922 -21.49 22.94 -13.39
CA ARG A 922 -22.84 23.14 -13.91
C ARG A 922 -23.91 22.64 -12.94
N GLY A 923 -23.71 21.45 -12.34
CA GLY A 923 -24.61 20.93 -11.32
C GLY A 923 -24.69 21.85 -10.09
N LEU A 924 -23.55 22.34 -9.61
CA LEU A 924 -23.50 23.31 -8.51
C LEU A 924 -24.25 24.61 -8.85
N LEU A 925 -24.06 25.17 -10.04
CA LEU A 925 -24.75 26.40 -10.45
C LEU A 925 -26.27 26.20 -10.50
N GLN A 926 -26.73 25.07 -11.02
CA GLN A 926 -28.15 24.71 -11.03
C GLN A 926 -28.73 24.62 -9.61
N ASN A 927 -27.99 24.02 -8.69
CA ASN A 927 -28.37 23.94 -7.27
C ASN A 927 -28.52 25.32 -6.63
N ARG A 928 -27.59 26.25 -6.90
CA ARG A 928 -27.65 27.63 -6.38
C ARG A 928 -28.84 28.40 -6.91
N LEU A 929 -29.09 28.31 -8.21
CA LEU A 929 -30.21 28.97 -8.89
C LEU A 929 -31.57 28.54 -8.34
N GLN A 930 -31.78 27.22 -8.15
CA GLN A 930 -33.04 26.70 -7.63
C GLN A 930 -33.35 27.22 -6.22
N ARG A 931 -32.32 27.42 -5.38
CA ARG A 931 -32.50 28.00 -4.05
C ARG A 931 -32.78 29.50 -4.07
N LEU A 932 -32.13 30.26 -4.95
CA LEU A 932 -32.47 31.68 -5.14
C LEU A 932 -33.95 31.85 -5.51
N GLN A 933 -34.48 30.97 -6.36
CA GLN A 933 -35.89 30.98 -6.75
C GLN A 933 -36.82 30.56 -5.59
N SER A 934 -36.40 29.60 -4.76
CA SER A 934 -37.21 29.08 -3.64
C SER A 934 -37.22 29.99 -2.41
N SER A 935 -36.13 30.74 -2.17
CA SER A 935 -35.96 31.62 -1.01
C SER A 935 -35.32 32.96 -1.41
N PRO A 936 -36.05 33.86 -2.09
CA PRO A 936 -35.48 35.11 -2.65
C PRO A 936 -34.92 36.08 -1.60
N ALA A 937 -35.35 35.95 -0.34
CA ALA A 937 -34.89 36.80 0.76
C ALA A 937 -33.46 36.48 1.23
N LEU A 938 -32.90 35.31 0.87
CA LEU A 938 -31.56 34.89 1.27
C LEU A 938 -30.59 35.12 0.11
N LYS A 939 -29.68 36.10 0.25
CA LYS A 939 -28.67 36.37 -0.77
C LYS A 939 -27.64 35.24 -0.77
N SER A 940 -27.54 34.49 -1.86
CA SER A 940 -26.51 33.45 -2.01
C SER A 940 -25.10 34.08 -2.06
N PRO A 941 -24.08 33.45 -1.47
CA PRO A 941 -22.71 33.88 -1.61
C PRO A 941 -22.26 33.86 -3.07
N THR A 942 -21.29 34.71 -3.40
CA THR A 942 -20.81 34.87 -4.77
C THR A 942 -19.89 33.74 -5.22
N ILE A 943 -19.85 33.52 -6.55
CA ILE A 943 -18.98 32.54 -7.19
C ILE A 943 -17.95 33.24 -8.07
N SER A 944 -16.67 32.92 -7.86
CA SER A 944 -15.57 33.31 -8.74
C SER A 944 -15.16 32.12 -9.61
N LEU A 945 -15.56 32.08 -10.88
CA LEU A 945 -15.33 30.97 -11.80
C LEU A 945 -14.26 31.28 -12.86
N PHE A 946 -13.26 30.39 -12.94
CA PHE A 946 -12.21 30.37 -13.96
C PHE A 946 -12.29 29.06 -14.75
N ALA A 947 -12.67 29.14 -16.02
CA ALA A 947 -12.91 27.96 -16.85
C ALA A 947 -12.07 27.99 -18.13
N GLY A 948 -11.23 26.97 -18.33
CA GLY A 948 -10.45 26.78 -19.56
C GLY A 948 -10.99 25.64 -20.42
N PHE A 949 -11.11 25.83 -21.74
CA PHE A 949 -11.71 24.81 -22.62
C PHE A 949 -11.14 24.85 -24.06
N LYS A 950 -11.41 23.82 -24.87
CA LYS A 950 -11.09 23.89 -26.31
C LYS A 950 -11.99 24.93 -26.96
N ALA A 951 -11.51 25.67 -27.96
CA ALA A 951 -12.34 26.65 -28.67
C ALA A 951 -13.63 26.05 -29.26
N SER A 952 -13.59 24.75 -29.61
CA SER A 952 -14.76 23.99 -30.07
C SER A 952 -15.87 23.83 -29.04
N ASP A 953 -15.55 23.95 -27.75
CA ASP A 953 -16.46 23.63 -26.64
C ASP A 953 -17.10 24.91 -26.06
N GLU A 954 -16.81 26.08 -26.65
CA GLU A 954 -17.22 27.39 -26.13
C GLU A 954 -18.73 27.51 -25.93
N THR A 955 -19.51 27.02 -26.89
CA THR A 955 -20.98 27.08 -26.83
C THR A 955 -21.53 26.35 -25.60
N LEU A 956 -21.05 25.13 -25.32
CA LEU A 956 -21.49 24.34 -24.16
C LEU A 956 -21.08 24.98 -22.83
N VAL A 957 -19.88 25.54 -22.78
CA VAL A 957 -19.39 26.18 -21.56
C VAL A 957 -20.15 27.47 -21.27
N ARG A 958 -20.45 28.28 -22.30
CA ARG A 958 -21.27 29.50 -22.15
C ARG A 958 -22.69 29.18 -21.71
N GLU A 959 -23.31 28.16 -22.31
CA GLU A 959 -24.64 27.69 -21.92
C GLU A 959 -24.67 27.26 -20.44
N ALA A 960 -23.63 26.57 -19.95
CA ALA A 960 -23.57 26.08 -18.58
C ALA A 960 -23.56 27.19 -17.51
N VAL A 961 -23.14 28.40 -17.87
CA VAL A 961 -23.01 29.53 -16.92
C VAL A 961 -24.04 30.65 -17.16
N GLN A 962 -24.72 30.65 -18.30
CA GLN A 962 -25.55 31.78 -18.75
C GLN A 962 -26.60 32.23 -17.73
N GLU A 963 -27.45 31.32 -17.25
CA GLU A 963 -28.52 31.65 -16.30
C GLU A 963 -27.96 32.17 -14.97
N ALA A 964 -26.84 31.60 -14.50
CA ALA A 964 -26.17 32.06 -13.29
C ALA A 964 -25.54 33.46 -13.45
N ASP A 965 -25.08 33.80 -14.66
CA ASP A 965 -24.57 35.14 -14.98
C ASP A 965 -25.69 36.18 -15.05
N GLU A 966 -26.82 35.83 -15.67
CA GLU A 966 -28.03 36.68 -15.75
C GLU A 966 -28.62 36.99 -14.35
N GLU A 967 -28.62 36.01 -13.44
CA GLU A 967 -29.06 36.16 -12.04
C GLU A 967 -27.99 36.76 -11.11
N GLY A 968 -26.80 37.09 -11.64
CA GLY A 968 -25.74 37.76 -10.88
C GLY A 968 -25.09 36.91 -9.79
N LEU A 969 -25.02 35.58 -9.96
CA LEU A 969 -24.32 34.68 -9.03
C LEU A 969 -22.80 34.84 -9.06
N PHE A 970 -22.25 35.30 -10.20
CA PHE A 970 -20.81 35.47 -10.34
C PHE A 970 -20.37 36.85 -9.90
N ASP A 971 -19.32 36.88 -9.09
CA ASP A 971 -18.58 38.10 -8.83
C ASP A 971 -17.31 38.18 -9.71
N VAL A 972 -16.81 37.02 -10.16
CA VAL A 972 -15.81 36.90 -11.22
C VAL A 972 -16.23 35.77 -12.15
N LEU A 973 -16.39 36.08 -13.45
CA LEU A 973 -16.55 35.07 -14.50
C LEU A 973 -15.45 35.22 -15.54
N ARG A 974 -14.65 34.17 -15.73
CA ARG A 974 -13.55 34.12 -16.71
C ARG A 974 -13.59 32.83 -17.50
N LEU A 975 -14.01 32.95 -18.75
CA LEU A 975 -14.11 31.86 -19.72
C LEU A 975 -13.00 32.00 -20.77
N THR A 976 -12.10 31.02 -20.84
CA THR A 976 -10.94 31.07 -21.73
C THR A 976 -10.91 29.87 -22.67
N GLY A 977 -11.32 30.11 -23.92
CA GLY A 977 -11.15 29.16 -25.01
C GLY A 977 -9.69 29.05 -25.48
N SER A 978 -9.34 27.88 -26.03
CA SER A 978 -8.01 27.64 -26.61
C SER A 978 -7.68 28.68 -27.70
N ASN A 979 -6.54 29.33 -27.57
CA ASN A 979 -6.16 30.49 -28.38
C ASN A 979 -4.68 30.40 -28.80
N LYS A 980 -4.33 31.06 -29.92
CA LYS A 980 -2.95 31.07 -30.45
C LYS A 980 -1.92 31.64 -29.46
N GLY A 981 -2.36 32.57 -28.60
CA GLY A 981 -1.55 33.18 -27.55
C GLY A 981 -1.31 32.29 -26.34
N LYS A 982 -1.88 31.08 -26.29
CA LYS A 982 -1.80 30.13 -25.17
C LYS A 982 -2.24 30.70 -23.81
N LYS A 983 -3.10 31.73 -23.80
CA LYS A 983 -3.68 32.30 -22.58
C LYS A 983 -4.43 31.20 -21.80
N ARG A 984 -4.27 31.15 -20.48
CA ARG A 984 -4.94 30.20 -19.59
C ARG A 984 -6.00 30.89 -18.75
N ALA A 985 -6.99 30.14 -18.25
CA ALA A 985 -8.11 30.69 -17.49
C ALA A 985 -7.64 31.26 -16.14
N GLN A 986 -6.73 30.56 -15.47
CA GLN A 986 -6.16 30.97 -14.20
C GLN A 986 -5.31 32.25 -14.30
N ASP A 987 -4.83 32.65 -15.48
CA ASP A 987 -3.99 33.85 -15.63
C ASP A 987 -4.76 35.13 -15.27
N ALA A 988 -6.08 35.13 -15.47
CA ALA A 988 -6.95 36.25 -15.15
C ALA A 988 -7.02 36.56 -13.64
N MET A 989 -6.61 35.62 -12.79
CA MET A 989 -6.54 35.82 -11.34
C MET A 989 -5.54 36.91 -10.95
N LEU A 990 -4.54 37.17 -11.80
CA LEU A 990 -3.49 38.14 -11.58
C LEU A 990 -3.88 39.56 -12.03
N GLU A 991 -5.04 39.73 -12.69
CA GLU A 991 -5.57 41.05 -13.04
C GLU A 991 -5.83 41.86 -11.76
N PRO A 992 -5.41 43.15 -11.64
CA PRO A 992 -5.46 43.89 -10.38
C PRO A 992 -6.83 43.89 -9.69
N GLY A 993 -7.92 44.03 -10.44
CA GLY A 993 -9.28 44.01 -9.88
C GLY A 993 -9.72 42.63 -9.40
N VAL A 994 -9.42 41.58 -10.15
CA VAL A 994 -9.75 40.18 -9.79
C VAL A 994 -8.92 39.74 -8.58
N ARG A 995 -7.63 40.10 -8.56
CA ARG A 995 -6.71 39.77 -7.47
C ARG A 995 -7.22 40.24 -6.12
N GLU A 996 -7.61 41.51 -6.01
CA GLU A 996 -8.09 42.06 -4.73
C GLU A 996 -9.43 41.43 -4.30
N GLN A 997 -10.28 41.11 -5.27
CA GLN A 997 -11.55 40.43 -5.01
C GLN A 997 -11.35 39.00 -4.49
N LEU A 998 -10.45 38.23 -5.10
CA LEU A 998 -10.13 36.87 -4.66
C LEU A 998 -9.50 36.85 -3.26
N LYS A 999 -8.60 37.79 -2.95
CA LYS A 999 -8.06 37.94 -1.59
C LYS A 999 -9.17 38.11 -0.56
N LYS A 1000 -10.08 39.05 -0.82
CA LYS A 1000 -11.23 39.33 0.05
C LYS A 1000 -12.14 38.11 0.20
N SER A 1001 -12.41 37.36 -0.87
CA SER A 1001 -13.20 36.13 -0.81
C SER A 1001 -12.53 35.07 0.07
N VAL A 1002 -11.22 34.86 -0.07
CA VAL A 1002 -10.47 33.90 0.77
C VAL A 1002 -10.44 34.33 2.24
N GLU A 1003 -10.30 35.63 2.53
CA GLU A 1003 -10.39 36.21 3.88
C GLU A 1003 -11.77 36.00 4.50
N ASN A 1004 -12.84 36.08 3.70
CA ASN A 1004 -14.23 35.81 4.12
C ASN A 1004 -14.57 34.32 4.24
N GLY A 1005 -13.57 33.43 4.26
CA GLY A 1005 -13.81 32.01 4.47
C GLY A 1005 -14.19 31.22 3.21
N ALA A 1006 -13.91 31.73 2.00
CA ALA A 1006 -14.31 31.06 0.76
C ALA A 1006 -13.88 29.59 0.67
N LEU A 1007 -14.76 28.77 0.11
CA LEU A 1007 -14.44 27.42 -0.37
C LEU A 1007 -13.80 27.51 -1.74
N VAL A 1008 -12.88 26.59 -2.04
CA VAL A 1008 -12.15 26.55 -3.29
C VAL A 1008 -12.25 25.15 -3.88
N PHE A 1009 -12.79 25.07 -5.10
CA PHE A 1009 -12.99 23.82 -5.81
C PHE A 1009 -12.23 23.83 -7.14
N ALA A 1010 -11.44 22.79 -7.39
CA ALA A 1010 -10.75 22.61 -8.67
C ALA A 1010 -11.08 21.27 -9.32
N CYS A 1011 -11.56 21.28 -10.56
CA CYS A 1011 -11.80 20.07 -11.36
C CYS A 1011 -11.06 20.14 -12.69
N ALA A 1012 -9.86 19.57 -12.75
CA ALA A 1012 -8.99 19.64 -13.90
C ALA A 1012 -7.93 18.53 -13.87
N ARG A 1013 -7.15 18.40 -14.96
CA ARG A 1013 -5.94 17.56 -14.95
C ARG A 1013 -4.97 18.03 -13.88
N PRO A 1014 -4.14 17.14 -13.29
CA PRO A 1014 -3.27 17.49 -12.16
C PRO A 1014 -2.50 18.80 -12.40
N LYS A 1015 -1.73 18.85 -13.49
CA LYS A 1015 -0.93 20.04 -13.86
C LYS A 1015 -1.71 21.36 -13.92
N ALA A 1016 -2.97 21.34 -14.36
CA ALA A 1016 -3.76 22.56 -14.45
C ALA A 1016 -4.24 23.03 -13.05
N VAL A 1017 -4.50 22.09 -12.14
CA VAL A 1017 -4.80 22.39 -10.73
C VAL A 1017 -3.56 23.00 -10.06
N ASP A 1018 -2.37 22.41 -10.27
CA ASP A 1018 -1.09 22.96 -9.79
C ASP A 1018 -0.90 24.41 -10.27
N ASP A 1019 -1.11 24.68 -11.57
CA ASP A 1019 -0.96 26.02 -12.17
C ASP A 1019 -1.98 27.02 -11.57
N PHE A 1020 -3.23 26.60 -11.38
CA PHE A 1020 -4.27 27.42 -10.74
C PHE A 1020 -3.90 27.80 -9.30
N LEU A 1021 -3.45 26.83 -8.50
CA LEU A 1021 -3.00 27.05 -7.13
C LEU A 1021 -1.74 27.92 -7.10
N GLY A 1022 -0.86 27.82 -8.09
CA GLY A 1022 0.28 28.71 -8.27
C GLY A 1022 -0.15 30.17 -8.40
N ASN A 1023 -1.11 30.45 -9.28
CA ASN A 1023 -1.64 31.81 -9.45
C ASN A 1023 -2.41 32.28 -8.22
N LEU A 1024 -3.20 31.42 -7.58
CA LEU A 1024 -3.89 31.76 -6.33
C LEU A 1024 -2.89 32.08 -5.21
N SER A 1025 -1.77 31.36 -5.15
CA SER A 1025 -0.71 31.62 -4.17
C SER A 1025 -0.07 33.00 -4.40
N GLU A 1026 0.12 33.39 -5.66
CA GLU A 1026 0.60 34.73 -6.02
C GLU A 1026 -0.43 35.82 -5.66
N VAL A 1027 -1.72 35.55 -5.89
CA VAL A 1027 -2.82 36.42 -5.47
C VAL A 1027 -2.76 36.64 -3.95
N LEU A 1028 -2.66 35.58 -3.16
CA LEU A 1028 -2.69 35.61 -1.70
C LEU A 1028 -1.36 36.05 -1.05
N GLY A 1029 -0.25 36.03 -1.80
CA GLY A 1029 1.08 36.33 -1.27
C GLY A 1029 1.65 35.23 -0.35
N ARG A 1030 1.01 34.05 -0.31
CA ARG A 1030 1.38 32.86 0.47
C ARG A 1030 0.84 31.61 -0.23
N ASP A 1031 1.31 30.42 0.13
CA ASP A 1031 0.84 29.17 -0.48
C ASP A 1031 -0.67 28.97 -0.31
N ALA A 1032 -1.39 28.74 -1.42
CA ALA A 1032 -2.84 28.65 -1.43
C ALA A 1032 -3.36 27.38 -0.72
N ARG A 1033 -2.67 26.24 -0.86
CA ARG A 1033 -3.04 25.00 -0.15
C ARG A 1033 -2.91 25.19 1.35
N GLU A 1034 -1.84 25.87 1.78
CA GLU A 1034 -1.65 26.25 3.17
C GLU A 1034 -2.74 27.19 3.70
N ALA A 1035 -3.08 28.23 2.93
CA ALA A 1035 -4.06 29.23 3.34
C ALA A 1035 -5.51 28.68 3.43
N LEU A 1036 -5.82 27.65 2.64
CA LEU A 1036 -7.19 27.13 2.49
C LEU A 1036 -7.46 25.91 3.37
N GLY A 1037 -6.50 25.01 3.59
CA GLY A 1037 -6.72 23.77 4.36
C GLY A 1037 -7.86 22.94 3.75
N ASP A 1038 -8.81 22.49 4.57
CA ASP A 1038 -10.00 21.73 4.13
C ASP A 1038 -10.95 22.50 3.22
N ARG A 1039 -10.82 23.83 3.17
CA ARG A 1039 -11.64 24.64 2.28
C ARG A 1039 -11.27 24.44 0.81
N PHE A 1040 -10.15 23.76 0.51
CA PHE A 1040 -9.76 23.41 -0.84
C PHE A 1040 -10.04 21.93 -1.15
N VAL A 1041 -10.81 21.68 -2.21
CA VAL A 1041 -11.07 20.33 -2.73
C VAL A 1041 -10.67 20.26 -4.19
N ALA A 1042 -9.96 19.20 -4.57
CA ALA A 1042 -9.57 18.92 -5.94
C ALA A 1042 -10.17 17.59 -6.42
N ASP A 1043 -10.90 17.63 -7.54
CA ASP A 1043 -11.40 16.46 -8.25
C ASP A 1043 -10.56 16.27 -9.53
N VAL A 1044 -9.57 15.38 -9.47
CA VAL A 1044 -8.51 15.25 -10.48
C VAL A 1044 -8.76 14.04 -11.36
N TYR A 1045 -9.03 14.28 -12.65
CA TYR A 1045 -9.24 13.21 -13.62
C TYR A 1045 -7.96 12.92 -14.45
N GLN A 1046 -7.70 11.64 -14.72
CA GLN A 1046 -6.68 11.17 -15.67
C GLN A 1046 -7.35 10.61 -16.93
N PRO A 1047 -6.84 10.90 -18.14
CA PRO A 1047 -7.28 10.19 -19.33
C PRO A 1047 -6.90 8.71 -19.20
N ALA A 1048 -7.84 7.82 -19.48
CA ALA A 1048 -7.52 6.40 -19.65
C ALA A 1048 -6.51 6.25 -20.81
N ILE A 1049 -5.41 5.53 -20.57
CA ILE A 1049 -4.38 5.22 -21.58
C ILE A 1049 -4.96 4.32 -22.67
#